data_AF-K0RCM6-F1
#
_entry.id   AF-K0RCM6-F1
#
_cell.length_a   1.000
_cell.length_b   1.000
_cell.length_c   1.000
_cell.angle_alpha   90.00
_cell.angle_beta   90.00
_cell.angle_gamma   90.00
#
_symmetry.space_group_name_H-M   'P 1'
#
loop_
_entity.id
_entity.type
_entity.pdbx_description
1 polymer ?
#
loop_
_entity_poly.entity_id
_entity_poly.type
_entity_poly.pdbx_seq_one_letter_code
_entity_poly.pdbx_strand_id
1 'polypeptide(L)'
;MPPRKRKASSAPAAKRKKTATGQSAAPAEAEAEIVSDLIVDPQEILLSTSSSIFEYLERLPPSTVRTIYALPSPRGPTVAAAVVRSSCLTDMARQCTLRLVTCGGSFKVQSIVEGWINRHGRKDALIALRRMEAMGIIEPTLGLATRPGEAAELEEADDTAKREKMLAKDAVLTPEFNEAMKLYLITSSSSPWPTVTNEQIALYKKTGEQEDGKPSRDPPSRRELEAHTQSQWDSVLHFLVGSDDSDRKGVNGIEEPNVAMVNFLTRIGLMQEDPDFTGKDRSRAPLVITSKGYEFMLRDTNAQVWQFVLQYLNSMAHHDLKDTIRKEALSFLICLGSCRIGEGYFSSVLGSKSARVLMKDFARFGLLFVCRVAGKTAFYPTRVAVNLVASNEKGGSRQSDALLPSVAATRSLEEAMNAPDPTRSHLAVISYKRLPNVVFFHLTRDSIKSAFRLGVTADQILRFLQVHAHPMMRSGNQPMPPANVRDQILLWDRERRRVVMDEVWVHQCRDDAEFSAVGMYASDSEALAWGNAHTNKLYLQCDSGSFQMEAPPYDLSTYLTGLTGDHLEAKGEEGPRERKKHSDLDRDCDMLRSAATASVRIFGSYKPQVSLHLQQTRSIVNVASRPSDLVGNTPLIDLQKILKSRGVDVSNGVKLYGKLESLGPCSSVKDRLGRSMIDDAEAKGLLTPGESVLVEPTSGNTGIALAFIARERGYKCILTMPETMSVERRMMLMSLGAEVVLTPKETAVPGALAKAKEIVAGLPEGKGIILQQFENEANVRIHRETTGPEIWKDTDGLIDIFVSGVGTGGTVSGVSQFIKPLKPDMKTVAVEPMEQMLITAAKGGEKIGEQGPHKIQGMGAGLVPAVLDLDIIDEVVPIHSDEAADMANELWMIGLPVGISSGAIVAAATKVCERDEAAGKMVVCVIPSFGERYFTHPMFSEIKNAAESLEKQPLPEPFDNREYGFATERG
;
A
#
# COMPACT_ATOMS: atom_id res chain seq x y z
N MET A 1 -76.37 21.50 -0.36
CA MET A 1 -75.60 21.74 -1.60
C MET A 1 -74.74 23.01 -1.42
N PRO A 2 -73.51 23.03 -1.97
CA PRO A 2 -72.45 24.02 -1.67
C PRO A 2 -72.58 25.28 -2.57
N PRO A 3 -71.60 26.22 -2.63
CA PRO A 3 -70.68 26.79 -1.62
C PRO A 3 -70.77 28.34 -1.58
N ARG A 4 -70.09 29.02 -0.64
CA ARG A 4 -69.70 30.44 -0.83
C ARG A 4 -68.40 30.81 -0.11
N LYS A 5 -67.54 31.53 -0.86
CA LYS A 5 -66.23 32.05 -0.46
C LYS A 5 -66.35 33.41 0.26
N ARG A 6 -65.34 33.63 1.13
CA ARG A 6 -64.64 34.89 1.53
C ARG A 6 -65.23 35.84 2.58
N LYS A 7 -64.40 36.06 3.62
CA LYS A 7 -63.98 37.28 4.39
C LYS A 7 -63.73 36.82 5.86
N ALA A 8 -62.86 37.35 6.72
CA ALA A 8 -62.13 38.61 6.83
C ALA A 8 -60.97 38.48 7.87
N SER A 9 -60.00 39.40 7.78
CA SER A 9 -59.30 40.17 8.84
C SER A 9 -59.58 39.91 10.34
N SER A 10 -58.54 40.01 11.19
CA SER A 10 -58.34 41.14 12.15
C SER A 10 -57.30 40.84 13.26
N ALA A 11 -56.40 41.79 13.49
CA ALA A 11 -55.55 41.98 14.67
C ALA A 11 -56.40 42.30 15.95
N PRO A 12 -55.87 42.62 17.18
CA PRO A 12 -55.06 43.84 17.43
C PRO A 12 -54.17 43.93 18.72
N ALA A 13 -53.39 45.04 18.78
CA ALA A 13 -53.13 45.95 19.93
C ALA A 13 -52.35 45.45 21.19
N ALA A 14 -51.60 46.23 21.97
CA ALA A 14 -51.09 47.61 21.92
C ALA A 14 -50.14 47.87 23.13
N LYS A 15 -49.23 48.86 22.96
CA LYS A 15 -48.72 49.88 23.93
C LYS A 15 -47.85 49.53 25.16
N ARG A 16 -46.63 50.09 25.08
CA ARG A 16 -45.66 50.56 26.10
C ARG A 16 -46.22 51.13 27.42
N LYS A 17 -45.50 50.91 28.53
CA LYS A 17 -45.16 51.92 29.57
C LYS A 17 -43.95 51.54 30.44
N LYS A 18 -43.27 52.58 30.95
CA LYS A 18 -41.97 52.67 31.64
C LYS A 18 -42.06 52.50 33.19
N THR A 19 -40.88 52.31 33.82
CA THR A 19 -40.42 52.61 35.22
C THR A 19 -40.96 51.72 36.37
N ALA A 20 -40.22 51.23 37.38
CA ALA A 20 -38.87 51.51 37.90
C ALA A 20 -38.32 50.35 38.81
N THR A 21 -36.98 50.21 38.81
CA THR A 21 -36.01 49.85 39.89
C THR A 21 -36.27 48.74 40.93
N GLY A 22 -35.35 47.76 41.00
CA GLY A 22 -34.98 47.07 42.25
C GLY A 22 -34.32 45.68 42.11
N GLN A 23 -32.98 45.64 42.17
CA GLN A 23 -32.10 44.50 42.55
C GLN A 23 -31.83 43.34 41.55
N SER A 24 -30.75 43.55 40.78
CA SER A 24 -29.63 42.64 40.44
C SER A 24 -29.78 41.13 40.73
N ALA A 25 -30.08 40.37 39.67
CA ALA A 25 -29.60 39.00 39.47
C ALA A 25 -29.13 38.89 38.01
N ALA A 26 -27.87 38.55 37.79
CA ALA A 26 -27.31 38.31 36.45
C ALA A 26 -27.25 36.81 36.17
N PRO A 27 -27.87 36.34 35.08
CA PRO A 27 -27.46 35.09 34.46
C PRO A 27 -27.26 35.20 32.93
N ALA A 28 -26.32 34.39 32.45
CA ALA A 28 -26.35 33.68 31.17
C ALA A 28 -26.58 34.52 29.89
N GLU A 29 -25.54 35.19 29.41
CA GLU A 29 -25.37 35.56 28.00
C GLU A 29 -23.87 35.79 27.72
N ALA A 30 -23.15 34.72 27.41
CA ALA A 30 -21.80 34.73 26.82
C ALA A 30 -21.52 33.39 26.11
N GLU A 31 -22.50 32.89 25.35
CA GLU A 31 -22.38 31.72 24.46
C GLU A 31 -22.92 32.10 23.08
N ALA A 32 -22.20 32.97 22.37
CA ALA A 32 -22.34 33.19 20.92
C ALA A 32 -21.37 34.29 20.50
N GLU A 33 -20.12 33.92 20.18
CA GLU A 33 -19.18 34.61 19.26
C GLU A 33 -17.74 34.18 19.56
N ILE A 34 -17.36 32.96 19.16
CA ILE A 34 -16.00 32.65 18.68
C ILE A 34 -16.14 31.55 17.61
N VAL A 35 -16.69 31.91 16.45
CA VAL A 35 -16.61 31.13 15.21
C VAL A 35 -15.76 31.95 14.25
N SER A 36 -14.45 31.79 14.34
CA SER A 36 -13.44 32.05 13.30
C SER A 36 -12.05 31.91 13.93
N ASP A 37 -11.19 31.16 13.24
CA ASP A 37 -9.73 31.12 13.39
C ASP A 37 -9.18 30.55 14.72
N LEU A 38 -9.27 29.23 14.87
CA LEU A 38 -8.27 28.49 15.64
C LEU A 38 -7.24 27.92 14.66
N ILE A 39 -6.12 28.63 14.55
CA ILE A 39 -4.86 28.12 14.01
C ILE A 39 -4.54 26.85 14.80
N VAL A 40 -4.71 25.68 14.18
CA VAL A 40 -4.30 24.42 14.78
C VAL A 40 -2.79 24.32 14.62
N ASP A 41 -2.07 24.31 15.75
CA ASP A 41 -0.61 24.13 15.76
C ASP A 41 -0.27 22.79 15.06
N PRO A 42 0.63 22.76 14.06
CA PRO A 42 1.08 21.52 13.41
C PRO A 42 1.55 20.44 14.39
N GLN A 43 2.09 20.84 15.55
CA GLN A 43 2.46 19.90 16.61
C GLN A 43 1.24 19.22 17.25
N GLU A 44 0.11 19.92 17.41
CA GLU A 44 -1.12 19.34 17.97
C GLU A 44 -1.76 18.32 17.00
N ILE A 45 -1.62 18.52 15.68
CA ILE A 45 -2.04 17.55 14.65
C ILE A 45 -1.20 16.27 14.74
N LEU A 46 0.14 16.40 14.80
CA LEU A 46 1.05 15.26 14.93
C LEU A 46 0.85 14.49 16.24
N LEU A 47 0.57 15.17 17.34
CA LEU A 47 0.30 14.52 18.63
C LEU A 47 -1.01 13.71 18.62
N SER A 48 -2.02 14.17 17.87
CA SER A 48 -3.35 13.54 17.79
C SER A 48 -3.40 12.18 17.06
N THR A 49 -2.33 11.80 16.36
CA THR A 49 -2.25 10.56 15.56
C THR A 49 -1.54 9.41 16.27
N SER A 50 -1.09 9.60 17.51
CA SER A 50 -0.32 8.60 18.27
C SER A 50 -1.17 7.37 18.63
N SER A 51 -0.71 6.18 18.24
CA SER A 51 -1.44 4.91 18.43
C SER A 51 -1.28 4.32 19.83
N SER A 52 -0.24 4.71 20.57
CA SER A 52 0.03 4.27 21.94
C SER A 52 0.55 5.41 22.83
N ILE A 53 0.52 5.18 24.15
CA ILE A 53 1.05 6.11 25.15
C ILE A 53 2.55 6.37 25.00
N PHE A 54 3.34 5.35 24.60
CA PHE A 54 4.78 5.50 24.43
C PHE A 54 5.15 6.19 23.12
N GLU A 55 4.39 5.96 22.05
CA GLU A 55 4.55 6.74 20.80
C GLU A 55 4.23 8.22 21.03
N TYR A 56 3.22 8.50 21.87
CA TYR A 56 2.93 9.87 22.27
C TYR A 56 4.07 10.51 23.06
N LEU A 57 4.72 9.77 23.96
CA LEU A 57 5.91 10.26 24.68
C LEU A 57 7.07 10.55 23.73
N GLU A 58 7.31 9.69 22.73
CA GLU A 58 8.38 9.86 21.73
C GLU A 58 8.21 11.16 20.91
N ARG A 59 6.96 11.60 20.69
CA ARG A 59 6.63 12.81 19.93
C ARG A 59 6.62 14.08 20.77
N LEU A 60 6.68 13.98 22.10
CA LEU A 60 6.79 15.15 22.98
C LEU A 60 8.23 15.69 22.98
N PRO A 61 8.43 16.99 23.25
CA PRO A 61 9.77 17.53 23.45
C PRO A 61 10.53 16.73 24.53
N PRO A 62 11.79 16.32 24.30
CA PRO A 62 12.55 15.52 25.26
C PRO A 62 12.66 16.18 26.65
N SER A 63 12.69 17.51 26.70
CA SER A 63 12.65 18.30 27.95
C SER A 63 11.39 18.00 28.78
N THR A 64 10.23 17.87 28.13
CA THR A 64 8.96 17.53 28.79
C THR A 64 8.99 16.11 29.33
N VAL A 65 9.51 15.15 28.56
CA VAL A 65 9.61 13.74 28.98
C VAL A 65 10.54 13.59 30.20
N ARG A 66 11.68 14.30 30.22
CA ARG A 66 12.62 14.30 31.36
C ARG A 66 11.96 14.74 32.67
N THR A 67 11.06 15.72 32.62
CA THR A 67 10.34 16.15 33.83
C THR A 67 9.41 15.09 34.41
N ILE A 68 9.00 14.09 33.62
CA ILE A 68 8.23 12.94 34.10
C ILE A 68 9.13 11.96 34.85
N TYR A 69 10.37 11.77 34.41
CA TYR A 69 11.36 10.94 35.12
C TYR A 69 11.79 11.56 36.45
N ALA A 70 11.85 12.90 36.52
CA ALA A 70 12.17 13.64 37.74
C ALA A 70 11.08 13.61 38.84
N LEU A 71 9.95 12.94 38.61
CA LEU A 71 8.87 12.85 39.60
C LEU A 71 9.34 12.08 40.85
N PRO A 72 8.90 12.50 42.06
CA PRO A 72 9.30 11.85 43.31
C PRO A 72 9.01 10.35 43.32
N SER A 73 9.90 9.58 43.94
CA SER A 73 9.71 8.14 44.18
C SER A 73 8.37 7.89 44.89
N PRO A 74 7.58 6.88 44.46
CA PRO A 74 7.93 5.83 43.49
C PRO A 74 7.54 6.09 42.03
N ARG A 75 6.96 7.26 41.68
CA ARG A 75 6.37 7.50 40.34
C ARG A 75 7.40 7.61 39.21
N GLY A 76 8.43 8.46 39.37
CA GLY A 76 9.50 8.59 38.38
C GLY A 76 10.19 7.25 38.06
N PRO A 77 10.63 6.48 39.08
CA PRO A 77 11.20 5.13 38.90
C PRO A 77 10.29 4.15 38.15
N THR A 78 8.99 4.12 38.45
CA THR A 78 8.03 3.25 37.74
C THR A 78 7.88 3.64 36.27
N VAL A 79 7.84 4.94 35.97
CA VAL A 79 7.75 5.42 34.57
C VAL A 79 9.02 5.08 33.79
N ALA A 80 10.20 5.28 34.38
CA ALA A 80 11.46 4.93 33.73
C ALA A 80 11.53 3.43 33.39
N ALA A 81 11.13 2.57 34.33
CA ALA A 81 11.07 1.12 34.11
C ALA A 81 10.05 0.72 33.03
N ALA A 82 8.89 1.38 32.99
CA ALA A 82 7.87 1.13 31.98
C ALA A 82 8.34 1.52 30.57
N VAL A 83 9.05 2.65 30.44
CA VAL A 83 9.65 3.08 29.17
C VAL A 83 10.68 2.05 28.68
N VAL A 84 11.56 1.55 29.55
CA VAL A 84 12.53 0.49 29.18
C VAL A 84 11.83 -0.80 28.73
N ARG A 85 10.69 -1.14 29.32
CA ARG A 85 9.92 -2.35 28.96
C ARG A 85 9.00 -2.16 27.75
N SER A 86 8.86 -0.94 27.26
CA SER A 86 7.95 -0.63 26.16
C SER A 86 8.44 -1.20 24.83
N SER A 87 7.49 -1.43 23.93
CA SER A 87 7.73 -1.82 22.54
C SER A 87 8.30 -0.70 21.67
N CYS A 88 8.21 0.58 22.10
CA CYS A 88 8.78 1.69 21.35
C CYS A 88 10.32 1.62 21.31
N LEU A 89 10.93 1.12 22.39
CA LEU A 89 12.37 0.88 22.43
C LEU A 89 12.69 -0.47 21.78
N THR A 90 13.60 -0.45 20.82
CA THR A 90 14.16 -1.66 20.23
C THR A 90 14.93 -2.47 21.29
N ASP A 91 15.08 -3.78 21.09
CA ASP A 91 15.87 -4.63 21.99
C ASP A 91 17.29 -4.08 22.19
N MET A 92 17.86 -3.50 21.13
CA MET A 92 19.15 -2.81 21.15
C MET A 92 19.14 -1.60 22.09
N ALA A 93 18.15 -0.72 21.98
CA ALA A 93 18.02 0.46 22.85
C ALA A 93 17.88 0.06 24.32
N ARG A 94 17.14 -1.03 24.63
CA ARG A 94 17.01 -1.54 26.00
C ARG A 94 18.34 -2.03 26.56
N GLN A 95 19.10 -2.81 25.79
CA GLN A 95 20.42 -3.29 26.22
C GLN A 95 21.41 -2.14 26.42
N CYS A 96 21.41 -1.15 25.53
CA CYS A 96 22.24 0.05 25.67
C CYS A 96 21.87 0.83 26.94
N THR A 97 20.58 1.03 27.20
CA THR A 97 20.06 1.72 28.40
C THR A 97 20.51 1.02 29.68
N LEU A 98 20.32 -0.31 29.76
CA LEU A 98 20.71 -1.08 30.95
C LEU A 98 22.22 -1.00 31.22
N ARG A 99 23.04 -1.09 30.17
CA ARG A 99 24.50 -0.95 30.30
C ARG A 99 24.93 0.45 30.69
N LEU A 100 24.29 1.48 30.15
CA LEU A 100 24.58 2.87 30.52
C LEU A 100 24.30 3.13 32.01
N VAL A 101 23.19 2.59 32.52
CA VAL A 101 22.81 2.72 33.93
C VAL A 101 23.81 2.00 34.85
N THR A 102 24.33 0.84 34.45
CA THR A 102 25.29 0.06 35.26
C THR A 102 26.74 0.52 35.14
N CYS A 103 27.17 1.03 33.98
CA CYS A 103 28.56 1.37 33.69
C CYS A 103 28.94 2.86 33.89
N GLY A 104 28.08 3.66 34.55
CA GLY A 104 28.45 5.04 34.94
C GLY A 104 27.99 6.15 34.00
N GLY A 105 27.09 5.86 33.05
CA GLY A 105 26.26 6.89 32.41
C GLY A 105 26.78 7.52 31.11
N SER A 106 27.90 7.06 30.53
CA SER A 106 28.33 7.51 29.19
C SER A 106 29.09 6.44 28.40
N PHE A 107 28.95 6.46 27.06
CA PHE A 107 29.76 5.67 26.12
C PHE A 107 30.03 6.45 24.84
N LYS A 108 31.14 6.14 24.16
CA LYS A 108 31.37 6.60 22.77
C LYS A 108 30.37 5.95 21.82
N VAL A 109 29.72 6.74 20.98
CA VAL A 109 28.80 6.24 19.94
C VAL A 109 29.52 5.25 19.01
N GLN A 110 30.77 5.54 18.66
CA GLN A 110 31.63 4.63 17.89
C GLN A 110 31.72 3.22 18.50
N SER A 111 31.87 3.10 19.83
CA SER A 111 32.00 1.79 20.49
C SER A 111 30.73 0.96 20.41
N ILE A 112 29.55 1.60 20.43
CA ILE A 112 28.25 0.94 20.27
C ILE A 112 28.08 0.48 18.81
N VAL A 113 28.40 1.35 17.85
CA VAL A 113 28.15 1.13 16.43
C VAL A 113 29.15 0.17 15.79
N GLU A 114 30.42 0.21 16.21
CA GLU A 114 31.51 -0.56 15.58
C GLU A 114 32.02 -1.70 16.48
N GLY A 115 31.87 -1.58 17.80
CA GLY A 115 32.37 -2.57 18.75
C GLY A 115 31.34 -3.61 19.19
N TRP A 116 30.04 -3.28 19.21
CA TRP A 116 28.99 -4.19 19.71
C TRP A 116 28.20 -4.88 18.60
N ILE A 117 28.32 -4.39 17.35
CA ILE A 117 27.45 -4.80 16.25
C ILE A 117 28.30 -5.03 14.99
N ASN A 118 28.07 -6.15 14.30
CA ASN A 118 28.70 -6.46 13.01
C ASN A 118 28.25 -5.45 11.93
N ARG A 119 28.98 -5.37 10.80
CA ARG A 119 28.70 -4.44 9.68
C ARG A 119 27.21 -4.35 9.24
N HIS A 120 26.43 -5.41 9.45
CA HIS A 120 25.02 -5.51 9.04
C HIS A 120 24.01 -4.83 10.00
N GLY A 121 24.34 -4.59 11.27
CA GLY A 121 23.39 -4.00 12.26
C GLY A 121 23.63 -2.52 12.57
N ARG A 122 24.48 -1.85 11.79
CA ARG A 122 24.86 -0.44 11.99
C ARG A 122 23.69 0.54 11.86
N LYS A 123 22.74 0.26 10.95
CA LYS A 123 21.53 1.08 10.77
C LYS A 123 20.61 1.00 11.99
N ASP A 124 20.39 -0.21 12.50
CA ASP A 124 19.55 -0.46 13.68
C ASP A 124 20.10 0.23 14.95
N ALA A 125 21.42 0.32 15.07
CA ALA A 125 22.09 1.02 16.16
C ALA A 125 21.78 2.53 16.17
N LEU A 126 21.80 3.16 15.00
CA LEU A 126 21.50 4.60 14.86
C LEU A 126 20.02 4.90 15.12
N ILE A 127 19.13 4.03 14.64
CA ILE A 127 17.69 4.12 14.93
C ILE A 127 17.45 3.98 16.45
N ALA A 128 18.13 3.03 17.11
CA ALA A 128 18.03 2.84 18.55
C ALA A 128 18.46 4.09 19.35
N LEU A 129 19.59 4.71 18.98
CA LEU A 129 20.10 5.93 19.63
C LEU A 129 19.15 7.12 19.43
N ARG A 130 18.60 7.30 18.23
CA ARG A 130 17.62 8.36 17.95
C ARG A 130 16.36 8.21 18.82
N ARG A 131 15.84 7.00 18.96
CA ARG A 131 14.68 6.74 19.84
C ARG A 131 15.00 6.99 21.31
N MET A 132 16.21 6.65 21.76
CA MET A 132 16.66 6.96 23.13
C MET A 132 16.73 8.48 23.39
N GLU A 133 17.15 9.26 22.39
CA GLU A 133 17.18 10.74 22.46
C GLU A 133 15.76 11.33 22.50
N ALA A 134 14.86 10.87 21.62
CA ALA A 134 13.46 11.30 21.59
C ALA A 134 12.72 10.99 22.91
N MET A 135 12.99 9.83 23.50
CA MET A 135 12.45 9.45 24.81
C MET A 135 13.16 10.12 25.99
N GLY A 136 14.13 11.01 25.77
CA GLY A 136 14.84 11.73 26.84
C GLY A 136 15.68 10.84 27.76
N ILE A 137 16.08 9.64 27.30
CA ILE A 137 16.95 8.71 28.02
C ILE A 137 18.40 9.19 27.98
N ILE A 138 18.83 9.72 26.83
CA ILE A 138 20.16 10.30 26.62
C ILE A 138 20.09 11.79 26.29
N GLU A 139 21.18 12.50 26.53
CA GLU A 139 21.36 13.88 26.09
C GLU A 139 21.39 13.99 24.56
N PRO A 140 20.91 15.11 23.98
CA PRO A 140 20.83 15.27 22.54
C PRO A 140 22.23 15.28 21.95
N THR A 141 22.62 14.15 21.39
CA THR A 141 23.96 13.94 20.86
C THR A 141 23.97 14.26 19.37
N LEU A 142 22.83 14.07 18.69
CA LEU A 142 22.69 14.12 17.23
C LEU A 142 22.28 15.49 16.68
N GLY A 143 21.82 16.43 17.50
CA GLY A 143 21.48 17.78 17.06
C GLY A 143 20.34 17.83 16.02
N LEU A 144 19.45 16.84 16.04
CA LEU A 144 18.32 16.74 15.12
C LEU A 144 17.02 16.95 15.93
N ALA A 145 16.53 18.18 15.94
CA ALA A 145 15.14 18.43 16.30
C ALA A 145 14.27 17.95 15.12
N THR A 146 13.62 16.80 15.31
CA THR A 146 12.89 16.08 14.27
C THR A 146 11.68 16.86 13.75
N ARG A 147 11.69 17.25 12.46
CA ARG A 147 10.47 17.25 11.64
C ARG A 147 10.26 15.83 11.08
N PRO A 148 9.03 15.31 11.01
CA PRO A 148 8.76 14.04 10.37
C PRO A 148 8.89 14.21 8.85
N GLY A 149 10.05 13.87 8.29
CA GLY A 149 10.37 13.96 6.86
C GLY A 149 11.87 13.78 6.56
N GLU A 150 12.73 14.47 7.33
CA GLU A 150 14.20 14.46 7.14
C GLU A 150 14.88 13.11 7.44
N ALA A 151 14.17 12.16 8.05
CA ALA A 151 14.70 10.81 8.25
C ALA A 151 14.90 10.07 6.92
N ALA A 152 14.13 10.41 5.88
CA ALA A 152 14.24 9.85 4.54
C ALA A 152 15.36 10.51 3.72
N GLU A 153 15.59 11.81 3.87
CA GLU A 153 16.63 12.55 3.12
C GLU A 153 18.06 12.12 3.46
N LEU A 154 18.28 11.59 4.68
CA LEU A 154 19.55 10.99 5.08
C LEU A 154 19.73 9.53 4.64
N GLU A 155 18.71 8.90 4.04
CA GLU A 155 18.86 7.58 3.41
C GLU A 155 19.61 7.65 2.07
N GLU A 156 19.65 8.83 1.42
CA GLU A 156 20.25 9.02 0.09
C GLU A 156 21.59 9.80 0.09
N ALA A 157 21.93 10.54 1.16
CA ALA A 157 23.14 11.36 1.18
C ALA A 157 24.36 10.64 1.79
N ASP A 158 25.31 10.22 0.94
CA ASP A 158 26.61 9.63 1.29
C ASP A 158 27.62 10.69 1.82
N ASP A 159 27.21 11.49 2.80
CA ASP A 159 28.04 12.56 3.37
C ASP A 159 28.93 12.02 4.51
N THR A 160 30.01 11.35 4.11
CA THR A 160 31.00 10.67 4.97
C THR A 160 31.57 11.56 6.07
N ALA A 161 31.66 12.88 5.86
CA ALA A 161 32.19 13.84 6.83
C ALA A 161 31.26 14.09 8.03
N LYS A 162 29.94 14.22 7.79
CA LYS A 162 28.95 14.35 8.89
C LYS A 162 28.89 13.07 9.72
N ARG A 163 29.09 11.92 9.07
CA ARG A 163 29.09 10.59 9.68
C ARG A 163 30.28 10.38 10.63
N GLU A 164 31.49 10.77 10.26
CA GLU A 164 32.67 10.68 11.14
C GLU A 164 32.54 11.61 12.36
N LYS A 165 32.03 12.82 12.15
CA LYS A 165 31.77 13.79 13.23
C LYS A 165 30.71 13.30 14.23
N MET A 166 29.75 12.49 13.77
CA MET A 166 28.70 11.88 14.59
C MET A 166 29.23 10.74 15.47
N LEU A 167 30.08 9.86 14.91
CA LEU A 167 30.64 8.72 15.64
C LEU A 167 31.60 9.15 16.75
N ALA A 168 32.21 10.32 16.62
CA ALA A 168 33.13 10.90 17.61
C ALA A 168 32.46 11.41 18.90
N LYS A 169 31.12 11.50 18.95
CA LYS A 169 30.40 12.02 20.13
C LYS A 169 30.10 10.94 21.18
N ASP A 170 29.90 11.39 22.41
CA ASP A 170 29.53 10.53 23.55
C ASP A 170 28.02 10.53 23.75
N ALA A 171 27.42 9.34 23.88
CA ALA A 171 26.06 9.16 24.33
C ALA A 171 26.04 9.16 25.87
N VAL A 172 25.42 10.17 26.47
CA VAL A 172 25.38 10.38 27.92
C VAL A 172 23.94 10.24 28.42
N LEU A 173 23.71 9.50 29.51
CA LEU A 173 22.40 9.41 30.14
C LEU A 173 21.97 10.74 30.75
N THR A 174 20.68 11.05 30.63
CA THR A 174 20.10 12.18 31.36
C THR A 174 20.13 11.91 32.87
N PRO A 175 20.49 12.91 33.70
CA PRO A 175 20.56 12.73 35.16
C PRO A 175 19.25 12.23 35.76
N GLU A 176 18.12 12.78 35.31
CA GLU A 176 16.78 12.47 35.83
C GLU A 176 16.42 10.99 35.59
N PHE A 177 16.72 10.47 34.39
CA PHE A 177 16.45 9.07 34.05
C PHE A 177 17.38 8.11 34.79
N ASN A 178 18.67 8.46 34.91
CA ASN A 178 19.67 7.64 35.59
C ASN A 178 19.33 7.46 37.08
N GLU A 179 18.96 8.55 37.78
CA GLU A 179 18.52 8.49 39.18
C GLU A 179 17.24 7.66 39.33
N ALA A 180 16.24 7.88 38.47
CA ALA A 180 14.98 7.13 38.50
C ALA A 180 15.20 5.62 38.31
N MET A 181 16.04 5.23 37.35
CA MET A 181 16.37 3.81 37.10
C MET A 181 17.19 3.17 38.21
N LYS A 182 18.16 3.89 38.80
CA LYS A 182 18.93 3.39 39.95
C LYS A 182 18.03 3.16 41.16
N LEU A 183 17.14 4.12 41.45
CA LEU A 183 16.16 3.98 42.52
C LEU A 183 15.21 2.79 42.26
N TYR A 184 14.77 2.59 41.02
CA TYR A 184 13.93 1.44 40.65
C TYR A 184 14.64 0.10 40.90
N LEU A 185 15.91 -0.02 40.50
CA LEU A 185 16.71 -1.24 40.67
C LEU A 185 16.95 -1.59 42.15
N ILE A 186 16.98 -0.59 43.04
CA ILE A 186 17.18 -0.77 44.48
C ILE A 186 15.86 -1.07 45.20
N THR A 187 14.77 -0.37 44.86
CA THR A 187 13.56 -0.34 45.71
C THR A 187 12.65 -1.56 45.59
N SER A 188 12.77 -2.41 44.56
CA SER A 188 12.03 -3.68 44.38
C SER A 188 10.50 -3.64 44.54
N SER A 189 9.88 -2.48 44.75
CA SER A 189 8.46 -2.37 45.06
C SER A 189 7.63 -2.51 43.80
N SER A 190 6.67 -3.44 43.82
CA SER A 190 5.86 -3.82 42.66
C SER A 190 4.85 -2.76 42.19
N SER A 191 4.42 -1.83 43.06
CA SER A 191 3.45 -0.78 42.73
C SER A 191 3.81 0.56 43.39
N PRO A 192 3.58 1.70 42.71
CA PRO A 192 3.86 3.03 43.23
C PRO A 192 2.84 3.52 44.28
N TRP A 193 1.78 2.76 44.56
CA TRP A 193 0.75 3.15 45.52
C TRP A 193 0.57 2.11 46.64
N PRO A 194 0.29 2.56 47.88
CA PRO A 194 -0.04 1.67 48.98
C PRO A 194 -1.28 0.83 48.67
N THR A 195 -1.12 -0.49 48.72
CA THR A 195 -2.21 -1.45 48.58
C THR A 195 -3.11 -1.42 49.81
N VAL A 196 -4.41 -1.52 49.60
CA VAL A 196 -5.39 -1.75 50.67
C VAL A 196 -5.14 -3.15 51.25
N THR A 197 -4.79 -3.26 52.54
CA THR A 197 -4.48 -4.56 53.15
C THR A 197 -5.75 -5.33 53.51
N ASN A 198 -5.67 -6.67 53.50
CA ASN A 198 -6.78 -7.54 53.92
C ASN A 198 -7.21 -7.26 55.37
N GLU A 199 -6.28 -6.84 56.24
CA GLU A 199 -6.56 -6.44 57.62
C GLU A 199 -7.35 -5.13 57.70
N GLN A 200 -7.08 -4.14 56.84
CA GLN A 200 -7.85 -2.89 56.78
C GLN A 200 -9.26 -3.12 56.24
N ILE A 201 -9.42 -4.03 55.27
CA ILE A 201 -10.72 -4.47 54.77
C ILE A 201 -11.51 -5.19 55.89
N ALA A 202 -10.83 -6.06 56.67
CA ALA A 202 -11.44 -6.78 57.78
C ALA A 202 -11.76 -5.89 58.99
N LEU A 203 -10.91 -4.90 59.31
CA LEU A 203 -11.11 -3.93 60.38
C LEU A 203 -12.31 -3.03 60.07
N TYR A 204 -12.47 -2.58 58.83
CA TYR A 204 -13.62 -1.79 58.38
C TYR A 204 -14.93 -2.60 58.41
N LYS A 205 -14.88 -3.89 58.02
CA LYS A 205 -16.02 -4.82 58.18
C LYS A 205 -16.45 -4.97 59.65
N LYS A 206 -15.54 -4.73 60.60
CA LYS A 206 -15.81 -4.79 62.05
C LYS A 206 -16.27 -3.47 62.66
N THR A 207 -15.77 -2.31 62.20
CA THR A 207 -15.99 -1.02 62.88
C THR A 207 -17.25 -0.27 62.46
N GLY A 208 -17.84 -0.53 61.29
CA GLY A 208 -19.21 -0.09 60.98
C GLY A 208 -19.51 1.41 61.14
N GLU A 209 -18.52 2.31 61.04
CA GLU A 209 -18.79 3.75 61.11
C GLU A 209 -19.41 4.24 59.79
N GLN A 210 -20.73 4.40 59.83
CA GLN A 210 -21.53 5.08 58.82
C GLN A 210 -21.33 6.59 58.93
N GLU A 211 -20.46 7.17 58.11
CA GLU A 211 -20.63 8.56 57.68
C GLU A 211 -21.25 8.58 56.27
N ASP A 212 -22.33 9.35 56.13
CA ASP A 212 -23.04 9.69 54.88
C ASP A 212 -23.94 8.66 54.20
N GLY A 213 -24.64 7.79 54.95
CA GLY A 213 -25.94 7.23 54.54
C GLY A 213 -26.00 6.45 53.20
N LYS A 214 -24.88 6.12 52.56
CA LYS A 214 -24.80 5.32 51.35
C LYS A 214 -24.08 4.00 51.66
N PRO A 215 -24.64 2.83 51.26
CA PRO A 215 -24.02 1.55 51.54
C PRO A 215 -22.65 1.44 50.84
N SER A 216 -21.60 1.20 51.61
CA SER A 216 -20.26 0.90 51.10
C SER A 216 -20.27 -0.48 50.44
N ARG A 217 -20.06 -0.55 49.13
CA ARG A 217 -19.94 -1.83 48.40
C ARG A 217 -18.70 -2.60 48.85
N ASP A 218 -18.79 -3.93 48.89
CA ASP A 218 -17.65 -4.83 49.05
C ASP A 218 -16.56 -4.53 47.99
N PRO A 219 -15.28 -4.91 48.24
CA PRO A 219 -14.25 -4.84 47.22
C PRO A 219 -14.73 -5.54 45.94
N PRO A 220 -14.69 -4.87 44.78
CA PRO A 220 -15.24 -5.44 43.56
C PRO A 220 -14.45 -6.70 43.16
N SER A 221 -15.18 -7.78 42.89
CA SER A 221 -14.60 -8.97 42.29
C SER A 221 -14.06 -8.66 40.89
N ARG A 222 -13.14 -9.50 40.39
CA ARG A 222 -12.61 -9.36 39.02
C ARG A 222 -13.71 -9.32 37.96
N ARG A 223 -14.77 -10.13 38.14
CA ARG A 223 -15.94 -10.15 37.25
C ARG A 223 -16.73 -8.85 37.29
N GLU A 224 -16.88 -8.23 38.45
CA GLU A 224 -17.58 -6.94 38.59
C GLU A 224 -16.77 -5.79 37.97
N LEU A 225 -15.44 -5.82 38.07
CA LEU A 225 -14.57 -4.85 37.38
C LEU A 225 -14.69 -4.97 35.85
N GLU A 226 -14.75 -6.20 35.34
CA GLU A 226 -14.96 -6.46 33.90
C GLU A 226 -16.35 -6.02 33.44
N ALA A 227 -17.40 -6.38 34.18
CA ALA A 227 -18.77 -5.96 33.89
C ALA A 227 -18.93 -4.43 33.94
N HIS A 228 -18.27 -3.76 34.89
CA HIS A 228 -18.26 -2.29 34.97
C HIS A 228 -17.61 -1.67 33.73
N THR A 229 -16.43 -2.17 33.34
CA THR A 229 -15.72 -1.69 32.15
C THR A 229 -16.59 -1.89 30.90
N GLN A 230 -17.15 -3.08 30.73
CA GLN A 230 -18.00 -3.43 29.59
C GLN A 230 -19.24 -2.55 29.52
N SER A 231 -19.93 -2.31 30.64
CA SER A 231 -21.12 -1.45 30.67
C SER A 231 -20.83 0.00 30.26
N GLN A 232 -19.69 0.57 30.69
CA GLN A 232 -19.30 1.94 30.31
C GLN A 232 -18.98 2.03 28.82
N TRP A 233 -18.19 1.09 28.29
CA TRP A 233 -17.80 1.08 26.88
C TRP A 233 -18.94 0.71 25.93
N ASP A 234 -19.81 -0.23 26.32
CA ASP A 234 -21.02 -0.58 25.56
C ASP A 234 -21.94 0.63 25.40
N SER A 235 -22.05 1.49 26.42
CA SER A 235 -22.86 2.71 26.36
C SER A 235 -22.29 3.73 25.36
N VAL A 236 -20.96 3.88 25.30
CA VAL A 236 -20.28 4.77 24.34
C VAL A 236 -20.42 4.24 22.91
N LEU A 237 -20.20 2.94 22.69
CA LEU A 237 -20.29 2.31 21.38
C LEU A 237 -21.73 2.28 20.85
N HIS A 238 -22.71 1.99 21.71
CA HIS A 238 -24.12 2.00 21.35
C HIS A 238 -24.58 3.39 20.90
N PHE A 239 -24.07 4.46 21.53
CA PHE A 239 -24.38 5.82 21.12
C PHE A 239 -23.77 6.18 19.75
N LEU A 240 -22.53 5.76 19.48
CA LEU A 240 -21.83 6.03 18.22
C LEU A 240 -22.56 5.48 16.99
N VAL A 241 -23.23 4.33 17.10
CA VAL A 241 -23.90 3.69 15.95
C VAL A 241 -25.28 4.30 15.63
N GLY A 242 -25.83 5.10 16.55
CA GLY A 242 -27.16 5.70 16.39
C GLY A 242 -28.26 4.80 16.92
N SER A 243 -29.01 5.29 17.90
CA SER A 243 -30.29 4.68 18.29
C SER A 243 -31.35 5.08 17.27
N ASP A 244 -32.08 4.12 16.70
CA ASP A 244 -33.31 4.40 15.97
C ASP A 244 -34.24 5.28 16.83
N ASP A 245 -34.76 6.34 16.21
CA ASP A 245 -35.57 7.39 16.85
C ASP A 245 -36.86 6.86 17.52
N SER A 246 -37.18 5.57 17.35
CA SER A 246 -38.34 4.88 17.96
C SER A 246 -38.12 4.43 19.40
N ASP A 247 -36.88 4.31 19.89
CA ASP A 247 -36.56 3.79 21.24
C ASP A 247 -36.02 4.87 22.21
N ARG A 248 -36.37 6.15 21.97
CA ARG A 248 -36.14 7.26 22.93
C ARG A 248 -36.95 7.16 24.24
N LYS A 249 -37.72 6.10 24.44
CA LYS A 249 -38.29 5.76 25.75
C LYS A 249 -37.42 4.67 26.35
N GLY A 250 -36.67 5.02 27.40
CA GLY A 250 -35.80 4.11 28.12
C GLY A 250 -36.42 2.73 28.34
N VAL A 251 -35.89 1.73 27.66
CA VAL A 251 -36.16 0.32 27.95
C VAL A 251 -34.90 -0.26 28.61
N ASN A 252 -35.03 -0.51 29.91
CA ASN A 252 -34.10 -1.23 30.77
C ASN A 252 -32.81 -0.51 31.21
N GLY A 253 -32.95 0.64 31.88
CA GLY A 253 -32.01 1.04 32.95
C GLY A 253 -30.59 1.44 32.55
N ILE A 254 -30.33 1.75 31.28
CA ILE A 254 -29.10 2.42 30.86
C ILE A 254 -29.41 3.92 30.84
N GLU A 255 -28.79 4.68 31.75
CA GLU A 255 -28.90 6.14 31.79
C GLU A 255 -28.47 6.73 30.44
N GLU A 256 -29.20 7.74 29.95
CA GLU A 256 -28.79 8.51 28.78
C GLU A 256 -27.32 8.97 28.94
N PRO A 257 -26.48 8.87 27.90
CA PRO A 257 -25.11 9.32 28.01
C PRO A 257 -25.09 10.80 28.37
N ASN A 258 -24.28 11.14 29.37
CA ASN A 258 -24.05 12.49 29.84
C ASN A 258 -23.85 13.45 28.64
N VAL A 259 -24.58 14.56 28.57
CA VAL A 259 -24.46 15.58 27.51
C VAL A 259 -23.00 15.99 27.23
N ALA A 260 -22.16 15.96 28.27
CA ALA A 260 -20.72 16.18 28.15
C ALA A 260 -20.02 15.17 27.23
N MET A 261 -20.43 13.91 27.22
CA MET A 261 -19.90 12.84 26.37
C MET A 261 -20.29 13.06 24.91
N VAL A 262 -21.55 13.44 24.64
CA VAL A 262 -22.02 13.73 23.27
C VAL A 262 -21.29 14.93 22.68
N ASN A 263 -21.15 16.00 23.47
CA ASN A 263 -20.36 17.17 23.09
C ASN A 263 -18.89 16.83 22.90
N PHE A 264 -18.33 15.93 23.72
CA PHE A 264 -16.97 15.44 23.56
C PHE A 264 -16.80 14.67 22.25
N LEU A 265 -17.64 13.67 21.98
CA LEU A 265 -17.61 12.84 20.75
C LEU A 265 -17.74 13.66 19.46
N THR A 266 -18.58 14.71 19.49
CA THR A 266 -18.75 15.65 18.39
C THR A 266 -17.51 16.54 18.23
N ARG A 267 -16.96 17.07 19.33
CA ARG A 267 -15.76 17.92 19.33
C ARG A 267 -14.52 17.18 18.82
N ILE A 268 -14.36 15.91 19.15
CA ILE A 268 -13.23 15.08 18.68
C ILE A 268 -13.43 14.58 17.24
N GLY A 269 -14.58 14.91 16.62
CA GLY A 269 -14.89 14.60 15.24
C GLY A 269 -15.19 13.12 14.98
N LEU A 270 -15.57 12.33 16.00
CA LEU A 270 -16.08 10.96 15.80
C LEU A 270 -17.55 10.94 15.38
N MET A 271 -18.29 12.00 15.72
CA MET A 271 -19.67 12.23 15.27
C MET A 271 -19.78 13.64 14.69
N GLN A 272 -20.72 13.82 13.76
CA GLN A 272 -21.07 15.12 13.19
C GLN A 272 -22.58 15.21 13.00
N GLU A 273 -23.11 16.41 12.86
CA GLU A 273 -24.50 16.60 12.40
C GLU A 273 -24.64 16.05 10.98
N ASP A 274 -25.77 15.39 10.68
CA ASP A 274 -26.05 14.85 9.35
C ASP A 274 -25.98 15.96 8.27
N PRO A 275 -24.99 15.90 7.36
CA PRO A 275 -24.78 16.94 6.35
C PRO A 275 -25.92 17.00 5.32
N ASP A 276 -26.69 15.91 5.16
CA ASP A 276 -27.80 15.81 4.21
C ASP A 276 -29.16 16.14 4.86
N PHE A 277 -29.17 16.55 6.14
CA PHE A 277 -30.40 16.88 6.85
C PHE A 277 -31.05 18.16 6.30
N THR A 278 -32.16 17.98 5.56
CA THR A 278 -32.94 19.09 4.97
C THR A 278 -34.00 19.66 5.91
N GLY A 279 -33.92 19.39 7.22
CA GLY A 279 -34.89 19.87 8.20
C GLY A 279 -34.80 21.39 8.42
N LYS A 280 -35.93 22.02 8.73
CA LYS A 280 -36.03 23.48 8.94
C LYS A 280 -35.26 23.99 10.17
N ASP A 281 -34.94 23.10 11.11
CA ASP A 281 -34.27 23.43 12.36
C ASP A 281 -32.97 22.62 12.47
N ARG A 282 -31.85 23.25 12.12
CA ARG A 282 -30.52 22.62 12.17
C ARG A 282 -30.12 22.21 13.59
N SER A 283 -30.68 22.84 14.63
CA SER A 283 -30.40 22.49 16.04
C SER A 283 -30.90 21.11 16.45
N ARG A 284 -31.69 20.44 15.60
CA ARG A 284 -32.22 19.09 15.79
C ARG A 284 -31.69 18.08 14.77
N ALA A 285 -30.63 18.41 14.04
CA ALA A 285 -30.03 17.47 13.09
C ALA A 285 -29.58 16.19 13.83
N PRO A 286 -29.91 14.99 13.32
CA PRO A 286 -29.42 13.75 13.92
C PRO A 286 -27.90 13.69 13.82
N LEU A 287 -27.25 13.20 14.87
CA LEU A 287 -25.80 12.97 14.84
C LEU A 287 -25.52 11.67 14.08
N VAL A 288 -24.63 11.76 13.10
CA VAL A 288 -24.12 10.62 12.33
C VAL A 288 -22.65 10.41 12.64
N ILE A 289 -22.23 9.16 12.61
CA ILE A 289 -20.83 8.79 12.79
C ILE A 289 -19.97 9.23 11.59
N THR A 290 -18.80 9.80 11.86
CA THR A 290 -17.86 10.24 10.83
C THR A 290 -16.96 9.08 10.36
N SER A 291 -16.14 9.32 9.34
CA SER A 291 -15.08 8.38 8.93
C SER A 291 -14.13 8.03 10.07
N LYS A 292 -13.74 9.04 10.87
CA LYS A 292 -12.91 8.87 12.07
C LYS A 292 -13.65 8.08 13.15
N GLY A 293 -14.97 8.28 13.28
CA GLY A 293 -15.84 7.48 14.15
C GLY A 293 -15.87 6.00 13.78
N TYR A 294 -16.00 5.69 12.50
CA TYR A 294 -15.91 4.30 12.02
C TYR A 294 -14.52 3.72 12.21
N GLU A 295 -13.46 4.47 11.90
CA GLU A 295 -12.10 4.03 12.16
C GLU A 295 -11.90 3.69 13.64
N PHE A 296 -12.40 4.56 14.52
CA PHE A 296 -12.39 4.35 15.96
C PHE A 296 -13.10 3.05 16.34
N MET A 297 -14.33 2.81 15.86
CA MET A 297 -15.07 1.57 16.13
C MET A 297 -14.35 0.29 15.69
N LEU A 298 -13.48 0.38 14.69
CA LEU A 298 -12.78 -0.77 14.11
C LEU A 298 -11.41 -1.05 14.72
N ARG A 299 -10.92 -0.16 15.58
CA ARG A 299 -9.67 -0.35 16.34
C ARG A 299 -9.86 -1.37 17.47
N ASP A 300 -8.76 -1.94 17.96
CA ASP A 300 -8.82 -2.75 19.17
C ASP A 300 -9.24 -1.91 20.38
N THR A 301 -9.81 -2.54 21.40
CA THR A 301 -10.32 -1.85 22.59
C THR A 301 -9.25 -0.98 23.26
N ASN A 302 -7.98 -1.40 23.31
CA ASN A 302 -6.94 -0.61 23.95
C ASN A 302 -6.59 0.63 23.13
N ALA A 303 -6.53 0.53 21.80
CA ALA A 303 -6.33 1.68 20.91
C ALA A 303 -7.53 2.64 20.91
N GLN A 304 -8.76 2.12 20.98
CA GLN A 304 -9.97 2.94 21.17
C GLN A 304 -9.88 3.75 22.47
N VAL A 305 -9.62 3.06 23.58
CA VAL A 305 -9.49 3.67 24.89
C VAL A 305 -8.36 4.70 24.89
N TRP A 306 -7.20 4.38 24.32
CA TRP A 306 -6.08 5.31 24.24
C TRP A 306 -6.42 6.55 23.42
N GLN A 307 -6.98 6.39 22.23
CA GLN A 307 -7.36 7.51 21.38
C GLN A 307 -8.38 8.41 22.08
N PHE A 308 -9.34 7.81 22.78
CA PHE A 308 -10.33 8.53 23.57
C PHE A 308 -9.67 9.32 24.72
N VAL A 309 -8.77 8.68 25.47
CA VAL A 309 -8.00 9.33 26.54
C VAL A 309 -7.08 10.43 25.99
N LEU A 310 -6.43 10.21 24.86
CA LEU A 310 -5.56 11.17 24.19
C LEU A 310 -6.34 12.44 23.79
N GLN A 311 -7.50 12.25 23.18
CA GLN A 311 -8.38 13.37 22.83
C GLN A 311 -8.91 14.10 24.09
N TYR A 312 -9.16 13.36 25.17
CA TYR A 312 -9.50 13.96 26.46
C TYR A 312 -8.37 14.85 26.99
N LEU A 313 -7.12 14.33 26.98
CA LEU A 313 -5.93 15.08 27.38
C LEU A 313 -5.68 16.31 26.50
N ASN A 314 -5.93 16.22 25.20
CA ASN A 314 -5.84 17.35 24.27
C ASN A 314 -6.96 18.38 24.52
N SER A 315 -8.18 17.94 24.82
CA SER A 315 -9.31 18.83 25.10
C SER A 315 -9.16 19.62 26.41
N MET A 316 -8.44 19.06 27.39
CA MET A 316 -8.09 19.73 28.65
C MET A 316 -6.99 20.78 28.47
N ALA A 317 -6.39 20.91 27.28
CA ALA A 317 -5.20 21.70 27.06
C ALA A 317 -5.46 23.21 26.91
N HIS A 318 -6.69 23.71 26.72
CA HIS A 318 -6.90 25.17 26.65
C HIS A 318 -6.91 25.80 28.06
N HIS A 319 -5.88 26.61 28.37
CA HIS A 319 -5.59 27.46 29.56
C HIS A 319 -4.37 27.01 30.38
N ASP A 320 -3.29 27.81 30.37
CA ASP A 320 -2.16 28.07 31.32
C ASP A 320 -1.61 26.98 32.29
N LEU A 321 -2.15 25.76 32.29
CA LEU A 321 -1.85 24.60 33.15
C LEU A 321 -1.51 23.34 32.33
N LYS A 322 -1.30 23.51 31.00
CA LYS A 322 -1.13 22.46 29.97
C LYS A 322 -0.15 21.36 30.39
N ASP A 323 1.06 21.74 30.81
CA ASP A 323 2.15 20.78 30.98
C ASP A 323 2.07 20.02 32.30
N THR A 324 1.63 20.66 33.39
CA THR A 324 1.58 20.01 34.71
C THR A 324 0.49 18.94 34.75
N ILE A 325 -0.70 19.24 34.24
CA ILE A 325 -1.82 18.27 34.21
C ILE A 325 -1.50 17.11 33.26
N ARG A 326 -0.91 17.41 32.09
CA ARG A 326 -0.49 16.39 31.12
C ARG A 326 0.57 15.45 31.71
N LYS A 327 1.59 15.98 32.38
CA LYS A 327 2.63 15.18 33.07
C LYS A 327 2.03 14.28 34.15
N GLU A 328 1.13 14.82 34.98
CA GLU A 328 0.46 14.04 36.03
C GLU A 328 -0.43 12.95 35.45
N ALA A 329 -1.16 13.24 34.38
CA ALA A 329 -2.02 12.26 33.72
C ALA A 329 -1.23 11.12 33.06
N LEU A 330 -0.16 11.44 32.30
CA LEU A 330 0.70 10.45 31.67
C LEU A 330 1.41 9.58 32.70
N SER A 331 1.99 10.21 33.74
CA SER A 331 2.62 9.47 34.85
C SER A 331 1.63 8.54 35.53
N PHE A 332 0.42 9.01 35.80
CA PHE A 332 -0.63 8.22 36.44
C PHE A 332 -1.02 7.02 35.58
N LEU A 333 -1.31 7.23 34.29
CA LEU A 333 -1.68 6.16 33.35
C LEU A 333 -0.58 5.09 33.24
N ILE A 334 0.69 5.50 33.07
CA ILE A 334 1.82 4.56 32.98
C ILE A 334 1.97 3.76 34.28
N CYS A 335 1.79 4.40 35.43
CA CYS A 335 1.86 3.73 36.72
C CYS A 335 0.76 2.68 36.92
N LEU A 336 -0.42 2.83 36.30
CA LEU A 336 -1.50 1.81 36.38
C LEU A 336 -1.06 0.46 35.80
N GLY A 337 -0.16 0.45 34.82
CA GLY A 337 0.41 -0.79 34.25
C GLY A 337 1.21 -1.64 35.25
N SER A 338 1.64 -1.05 36.37
CA SER A 338 2.34 -1.77 37.45
C SER A 338 1.41 -2.33 38.53
N CYS A 339 0.12 -1.99 38.49
CA CYS A 339 -0.85 -2.46 39.47
C CYS A 339 -1.36 -3.87 39.18
N ARG A 340 -1.80 -4.57 40.23
CA ARG A 340 -2.39 -5.90 40.14
C ARG A 340 -3.92 -5.81 40.06
N ILE A 341 -4.50 -6.60 39.16
CA ILE A 341 -5.95 -6.65 38.96
C ILE A 341 -6.63 -7.31 40.17
N GLY A 342 -7.58 -6.60 40.77
CA GLY A 342 -8.34 -7.03 41.96
C GLY A 342 -7.79 -6.52 43.29
N GLU A 343 -6.64 -5.83 43.29
CA GLU A 343 -6.12 -5.12 44.46
C GLU A 343 -6.59 -3.65 44.44
N GLY A 344 -6.94 -3.11 45.60
CA GLY A 344 -7.32 -1.72 45.77
C GLY A 344 -6.13 -0.85 46.17
N TYR A 345 -6.10 0.39 45.71
CA TYR A 345 -5.03 1.35 45.99
C TYR A 345 -5.62 2.64 46.57
N PHE A 346 -5.00 3.17 47.63
CA PHE A 346 -5.49 4.41 48.24
C PHE A 346 -5.12 5.65 47.43
N SER A 347 -6.11 6.52 47.20
CA SER A 347 -5.91 7.81 46.52
C SER A 347 -5.18 8.86 47.37
N SER A 348 -4.89 8.58 48.65
CA SER A 348 -4.22 9.52 49.57
C SER A 348 -2.81 9.93 49.12
N VAL A 349 -2.22 9.21 48.16
CA VAL A 349 -0.91 9.51 47.57
C VAL A 349 -1.01 10.45 46.36
N LEU A 350 -2.23 10.70 45.86
CA LEU A 350 -2.50 11.70 44.82
C LEU A 350 -2.62 13.09 45.47
N GLY A 351 -1.47 13.71 45.72
CA GLY A 351 -1.38 15.00 46.43
C GLY A 351 -2.02 16.20 45.71
N SER A 352 -2.07 16.20 44.37
CA SER A 352 -2.57 17.33 43.58
C SER A 352 -4.10 17.31 43.44
N LYS A 353 -4.71 18.51 43.36
CA LYS A 353 -6.15 18.66 43.06
C LYS A 353 -6.48 18.12 41.67
N SER A 354 -5.56 18.25 40.73
CA SER A 354 -5.68 17.78 39.34
C SER A 354 -5.71 16.26 39.23
N ALA A 355 -4.84 15.53 39.95
CA ALA A 355 -4.85 14.06 39.96
C ALA A 355 -6.16 13.46 40.48
N ARG A 356 -6.81 14.13 41.44
CA ARG A 356 -8.14 13.73 41.94
C ARG A 356 -9.27 13.94 40.94
N VAL A 357 -9.15 14.94 40.06
CA VAL A 357 -10.09 15.16 38.95
C VAL A 357 -9.89 14.06 37.90
N LEU A 358 -8.64 13.85 37.47
CA LEU A 358 -8.27 12.79 36.51
C LEU A 358 -8.74 11.39 36.96
N MET A 359 -8.60 11.06 38.23
CA MET A 359 -9.07 9.78 38.78
C MET A 359 -10.60 9.62 38.63
N LYS A 360 -11.38 10.68 38.83
CA LYS A 360 -12.84 10.64 38.65
C LYS A 360 -13.23 10.48 37.19
N ASP A 361 -12.51 11.15 36.29
CA ASP A 361 -12.81 11.08 34.86
C ASP A 361 -12.35 9.74 34.25
N PHE A 362 -11.22 9.20 34.67
CA PHE A 362 -10.81 7.83 34.31
C PHE A 362 -11.75 6.76 34.88
N ALA A 363 -12.37 7.00 36.04
CA ALA A 363 -13.42 6.12 36.53
C ALA A 363 -14.68 6.17 35.65
N ARG A 364 -15.06 7.36 35.17
CA ARG A 364 -16.16 7.52 34.20
C ARG A 364 -15.86 6.86 32.86
N PHE A 365 -14.59 6.78 32.45
CA PHE A 365 -14.18 6.08 31.24
C PHE A 365 -14.05 4.56 31.44
N GLY A 366 -14.38 4.01 32.62
CA GLY A 366 -14.28 2.59 32.92
C GLY A 366 -12.84 2.08 33.05
N LEU A 367 -11.85 2.97 33.18
CA LEU A 367 -10.45 2.59 33.45
C LEU A 367 -10.24 2.22 34.92
N LEU A 368 -11.02 2.83 35.81
CA LEU A 368 -10.92 2.65 37.25
C LEU A 368 -12.31 2.39 37.83
N PHE A 369 -12.36 1.57 38.87
CA PHE A 369 -13.50 1.53 39.77
C PHE A 369 -13.13 2.24 41.07
N VAL A 370 -13.87 3.29 41.43
CA VAL A 370 -13.59 4.11 42.62
C VAL A 370 -14.65 3.85 43.68
N CYS A 371 -14.22 3.56 44.91
CA CYS A 371 -15.10 3.39 46.07
C CYS A 371 -14.48 4.01 47.33
N ARG A 372 -15.25 4.01 48.43
CA ARG A 372 -14.73 4.39 49.76
C ARG A 372 -14.47 3.13 50.58
N VAL A 373 -13.28 3.06 51.17
CA VAL A 373 -12.86 1.98 52.09
C VAL A 373 -12.27 2.66 53.32
N ALA A 374 -12.84 2.42 54.51
CA ALA A 374 -12.39 3.04 55.76
C ALA A 374 -12.29 4.58 55.72
N GLY A 375 -13.34 5.24 55.19
CA GLY A 375 -13.40 6.71 55.06
C GLY A 375 -12.47 7.31 54.00
N LYS A 376 -11.54 6.53 53.44
CA LYS A 376 -10.60 6.95 52.40
C LYS A 376 -11.09 6.49 51.02
N THR A 377 -10.85 7.32 50.00
CA THR A 377 -11.15 6.94 48.62
C THR A 377 -10.10 5.97 48.09
N ALA A 378 -10.53 4.81 47.63
CA ALA A 378 -9.70 3.79 47.00
C ALA A 378 -10.11 3.62 45.53
N PHE A 379 -9.15 3.24 44.69
CA PHE A 379 -9.38 2.92 43.28
C PHE A 379 -8.88 1.51 42.96
N TYR A 380 -9.56 0.86 42.03
CA TYR A 380 -9.24 -0.47 41.52
C TYR A 380 -9.03 -0.36 40.00
N PRO A 381 -7.84 -0.68 39.48
CA PRO A 381 -7.59 -0.62 38.04
C PRO A 381 -8.34 -1.74 37.32
N THR A 382 -8.97 -1.39 36.21
CA THR A 382 -9.59 -2.39 35.32
C THR A 382 -8.54 -3.01 34.41
N ARG A 383 -8.88 -4.13 33.79
CA ARG A 383 -7.95 -4.85 32.91
C ARG A 383 -7.54 -4.03 31.69
N VAL A 384 -8.46 -3.23 31.15
CA VAL A 384 -8.21 -2.31 30.04
C VAL A 384 -7.16 -1.26 30.44
N ALA A 385 -7.24 -0.72 31.66
CA ALA A 385 -6.27 0.27 32.15
C ALA A 385 -4.85 -0.30 32.30
N VAL A 386 -4.72 -1.55 32.75
CA VAL A 386 -3.41 -2.22 32.86
C VAL A 386 -2.85 -2.55 31.47
N ASN A 387 -3.70 -3.03 30.56
CA ASN A 387 -3.30 -3.41 29.21
C ASN A 387 -2.94 -2.23 28.31
N LEU A 388 -3.45 -1.02 28.60
CA LEU A 388 -3.13 0.21 27.88
C LEU A 388 -1.61 0.51 27.83
N VAL A 389 -0.89 0.08 28.86
CA VAL A 389 0.56 0.30 29.03
C VAL A 389 1.38 -0.94 28.67
N ALA A 390 0.76 -2.13 28.63
CA ALA A 390 1.47 -3.40 28.48
C ALA A 390 1.62 -3.87 27.03
N SER A 391 1.54 -2.97 26.05
CA SER A 391 1.54 -3.28 24.60
C SER A 391 2.85 -3.92 24.13
N ASN A 392 2.99 -5.22 24.41
CA ASN A 392 3.99 -6.12 23.87
C ASN A 392 3.37 -6.94 22.73
N GLU A 393 4.08 -6.93 21.60
CA GLU A 393 3.82 -7.72 20.40
C GLU A 393 4.19 -9.21 20.55
N LYS A 394 3.62 -10.02 19.63
CA LYS A 394 4.03 -11.35 19.15
C LYS A 394 3.64 -12.57 19.98
N GLY A 395 2.62 -13.28 19.49
CA GLY A 395 2.68 -14.73 19.33
C GLY A 395 2.95 -15.57 20.59
N GLY A 396 2.22 -15.30 21.67
CA GLY A 396 2.16 -16.21 22.81
C GLY A 396 0.95 -17.13 22.69
N SER A 397 1.16 -18.37 22.27
CA SER A 397 0.19 -19.43 22.45
C SER A 397 -0.23 -19.52 23.93
N ARG A 398 -1.54 -19.69 24.15
CA ARG A 398 -2.24 -20.01 25.41
C ARG A 398 -2.59 -18.81 26.31
N GLN A 399 -3.89 -18.66 26.55
CA GLN A 399 -4.59 -17.74 27.47
C GLN A 399 -5.04 -16.36 26.96
N SER A 400 -5.58 -16.27 25.74
CA SER A 400 -6.49 -15.17 25.37
C SER A 400 -7.96 -15.60 25.52
N ASP A 401 -8.35 -15.96 26.75
CA ASP A 401 -9.74 -15.97 27.17
C ASP A 401 -10.03 -14.68 27.94
N ALA A 402 -11.14 -14.02 27.58
CA ALA A 402 -11.63 -12.71 28.03
C ALA A 402 -10.71 -11.58 27.53
N LEU A 403 -11.07 -10.60 26.70
CA LEU A 403 -12.21 -9.66 26.69
C LEU A 403 -13.18 -9.88 25.51
N LEU A 404 -13.11 -11.03 24.85
CA LEU A 404 -14.20 -11.52 23.99
C LEU A 404 -15.33 -12.04 24.89
N PRO A 405 -16.60 -11.59 24.74
CA PRO A 405 -17.72 -12.31 25.30
C PRO A 405 -17.80 -13.70 24.61
N SER A 406 -17.58 -14.75 25.41
CA SER A 406 -17.70 -16.18 25.08
C SER A 406 -17.13 -16.64 23.74
N VAL A 407 -15.86 -17.06 23.74
CA VAL A 407 -15.44 -18.16 22.86
C VAL A 407 -16.09 -19.43 23.42
N ALA A 408 -17.30 -19.75 22.95
CA ALA A 408 -17.84 -21.09 23.11
C ALA A 408 -17.10 -21.99 22.11
N ALA A 409 -16.07 -22.68 22.59
CA ALA A 409 -15.57 -23.86 21.88
C ALA A 409 -16.67 -24.93 21.94
N THR A 410 -17.40 -25.15 20.84
CA THR A 410 -18.40 -26.24 20.79
C THR A 410 -18.20 -27.11 19.55
N ARG A 411 -18.22 -28.43 19.81
CA ARG A 411 -17.79 -29.52 18.93
C ARG A 411 -18.95 -30.21 18.20
N SER A 412 -20.17 -29.68 18.25
CA SER A 412 -21.34 -30.27 17.60
C SER A 412 -22.47 -29.24 17.44
N LEU A 413 -23.30 -29.44 16.41
CA LEU A 413 -24.39 -28.54 16.02
C LEU A 413 -25.52 -28.45 17.08
N GLU A 414 -25.67 -29.45 17.95
CA GLU A 414 -26.74 -29.50 18.96
C GLU A 414 -26.52 -28.54 20.14
N GLU A 415 -25.28 -28.23 20.51
CA GLU A 415 -24.98 -27.29 21.61
C GLU A 415 -24.94 -25.83 21.17
N ALA A 416 -24.90 -25.57 19.85
CA ALA A 416 -24.96 -24.21 19.29
C ALA A 416 -26.30 -23.52 19.60
N MET A 417 -27.36 -24.24 19.97
CA MET A 417 -28.65 -23.66 20.37
C MET A 417 -28.66 -23.10 21.80
N ASN A 418 -27.66 -23.42 22.62
CA ASN A 418 -27.57 -23.03 24.03
C ASN A 418 -26.48 -21.98 24.34
N ALA A 419 -25.92 -21.33 23.31
CA ALA A 419 -24.95 -20.26 23.50
C ALA A 419 -25.61 -18.99 24.10
N PRO A 420 -24.92 -18.23 24.97
CA PRO A 420 -25.45 -16.97 25.50
C PRO A 420 -25.62 -15.92 24.38
N ASP A 421 -26.74 -15.21 24.40
CA ASP A 421 -27.06 -14.12 23.46
C ASP A 421 -25.87 -13.12 23.34
N PRO A 422 -25.47 -12.71 22.12
CA PRO A 422 -24.49 -11.64 21.95
C PRO A 422 -24.99 -10.35 22.61
N THR A 423 -24.10 -9.62 23.29
CA THR A 423 -24.44 -8.36 23.98
C THR A 423 -25.03 -7.34 23.02
N ARG A 424 -25.95 -6.49 23.51
CA ARG A 424 -26.65 -5.45 22.71
C ARG A 424 -25.70 -4.53 21.94
N SER A 425 -24.47 -4.33 22.39
CA SER A 425 -23.43 -3.56 21.69
C SER A 425 -23.02 -4.19 20.33
N HIS A 426 -23.01 -5.51 20.22
CA HIS A 426 -22.84 -6.20 18.92
C HIS A 426 -24.08 -6.03 18.04
N LEU A 427 -25.28 -6.00 18.63
CA LEU A 427 -26.53 -5.83 17.89
C LEU A 427 -26.70 -4.39 17.36
N ALA A 428 -26.20 -3.37 18.06
CA ALA A 428 -26.26 -1.98 17.63
C ALA A 428 -25.45 -1.75 16.33
N VAL A 429 -24.28 -2.37 16.19
CA VAL A 429 -23.45 -2.32 14.96
C VAL A 429 -24.12 -3.02 13.76
N ILE A 430 -25.19 -3.81 13.97
CA ILE A 430 -25.64 -4.82 13.01
C ILE A 430 -27.16 -4.72 12.74
N SER A 431 -27.51 -4.16 11.58
CA SER A 431 -28.88 -4.18 11.05
C SER A 431 -29.32 -5.60 10.58
N TYR A 432 -30.05 -6.31 11.44
CA TYR A 432 -31.07 -7.38 11.24
C TYR A 432 -31.01 -8.45 10.12
N LYS A 433 -30.88 -9.75 10.51
CA LYS A 433 -31.91 -10.84 10.51
C LYS A 433 -31.36 -12.10 11.22
N ARG A 434 -32.19 -12.77 12.04
CA ARG A 434 -31.80 -13.73 13.11
C ARG A 434 -31.84 -15.22 12.73
N LEU A 435 -30.83 -15.97 13.16
CA LEU A 435 -30.97 -17.18 14.00
C LEU A 435 -30.32 -16.87 15.37
N PRO A 436 -30.72 -17.52 16.48
CA PRO A 436 -30.29 -17.14 17.83
C PRO A 436 -28.76 -17.08 18.02
N ASN A 437 -28.01 -17.86 17.24
CA ASN A 437 -26.55 -18.02 17.42
C ASN A 437 -25.76 -17.90 16.11
N VAL A 438 -26.38 -17.40 15.04
CA VAL A 438 -25.76 -17.17 13.73
C VAL A 438 -26.26 -15.85 13.15
N VAL A 439 -25.35 -14.91 12.94
CA VAL A 439 -25.61 -13.65 12.23
C VAL A 439 -25.25 -13.86 10.76
N PHE A 440 -26.25 -13.75 9.87
CA PHE A 440 -26.00 -13.74 8.43
C PHE A 440 -25.64 -12.31 7.99
N PHE A 441 -24.49 -12.15 7.32
CA PHE A 441 -24.14 -10.90 6.67
C PHE A 441 -24.65 -10.90 5.22
N HIS A 442 -25.42 -9.89 4.87
CA HIS A 442 -25.63 -9.53 3.46
C HIS A 442 -24.72 -8.34 3.13
N LEU A 443 -23.54 -8.64 2.59
CA LEU A 443 -22.68 -7.62 1.98
C LEU A 443 -23.29 -7.25 0.62
N THR A 444 -23.95 -6.10 0.56
CA THR A 444 -24.50 -5.55 -0.68
C THR A 444 -23.59 -4.43 -1.20
N ARG A 445 -23.68 -4.17 -2.50
CA ARG A 445 -22.99 -3.03 -3.12
C ARG A 445 -23.39 -1.71 -2.47
N ASP A 446 -24.66 -1.58 -2.07
CA ASP A 446 -25.19 -0.35 -1.52
C ASP A 446 -24.74 -0.11 -0.08
N SER A 447 -24.61 -1.17 0.75
CA SER A 447 -24.08 -1.03 2.10
C SER A 447 -22.61 -0.58 2.09
N ILE A 448 -21.78 -1.12 1.18
CA ILE A 448 -20.38 -0.72 1.06
C ILE A 448 -20.24 0.68 0.45
N LYS A 449 -21.04 1.03 -0.56
CA LYS A 449 -21.05 2.39 -1.10
C LYS A 449 -21.49 3.43 -0.07
N SER A 450 -22.46 3.09 0.79
CA SER A 450 -22.88 3.96 1.90
C SER A 450 -21.76 4.17 2.91
N ALA A 451 -21.07 3.10 3.32
CA ALA A 451 -19.89 3.19 4.19
C ALA A 451 -18.80 4.07 3.57
N PHE A 452 -18.57 3.96 2.26
CA PHE A 452 -17.63 4.84 1.56
C PHE A 452 -18.07 6.30 1.57
N ARG A 453 -19.36 6.64 1.42
CA ARG A 453 -19.80 8.04 1.54
C ARG A 453 -19.49 8.63 2.92
N LEU A 454 -19.59 7.81 3.95
CA LEU A 454 -19.22 8.17 5.33
C LEU A 454 -17.70 8.19 5.56
N GLY A 455 -16.90 7.94 4.51
CA GLY A 455 -15.45 8.00 4.53
C GLY A 455 -14.75 6.78 5.12
N VAL A 456 -15.46 5.66 5.28
CA VAL A 456 -14.85 4.35 5.60
C VAL A 456 -13.99 3.89 4.41
N THR A 457 -12.85 3.25 4.68
CA THR A 457 -11.92 2.72 3.67
C THR A 457 -12.15 1.22 3.42
N ALA A 458 -11.71 0.70 2.28
CA ALA A 458 -11.77 -0.73 2.02
C ALA A 458 -11.00 -1.57 3.07
N ASP A 459 -9.82 -1.12 3.50
CA ASP A 459 -9.00 -1.83 4.50
C ASP A 459 -9.75 -1.97 5.83
N GLN A 460 -10.42 -0.91 6.26
CA GLN A 460 -11.26 -0.90 7.45
C GLN A 460 -12.38 -1.95 7.36
N ILE A 461 -13.08 -2.04 6.23
CA ILE A 461 -14.14 -3.04 6.01
C ILE A 461 -13.55 -4.46 6.03
N LEU A 462 -12.42 -4.69 5.35
CA LEU A 462 -11.79 -6.02 5.29
C LEU A 462 -11.29 -6.47 6.66
N ARG A 463 -10.67 -5.56 7.41
CA ARG A 463 -10.18 -5.80 8.77
C ARG A 463 -11.33 -6.14 9.71
N PHE A 464 -12.45 -5.42 9.61
CA PHE A 464 -13.67 -5.74 10.36
C PHE A 464 -14.14 -7.16 10.08
N LEU A 465 -14.26 -7.55 8.80
CA LEU A 465 -14.70 -8.88 8.41
C LEU A 465 -13.77 -10.00 8.91
N GLN A 466 -12.46 -9.73 8.97
CA GLN A 466 -11.47 -10.66 9.52
C GLN A 466 -11.51 -10.76 11.05
N VAL A 467 -11.66 -9.63 11.76
CA VAL A 467 -11.69 -9.59 13.22
C VAL A 467 -12.96 -10.20 13.79
N HIS A 468 -14.08 -10.11 13.08
CA HIS A 468 -15.38 -10.66 13.50
C HIS A 468 -15.73 -12.00 12.84
N ALA A 469 -14.78 -12.57 12.09
CA ALA A 469 -14.86 -13.89 11.49
C ALA A 469 -14.99 -15.03 12.52
N HIS A 470 -15.82 -16.03 12.23
CA HIS A 470 -15.87 -17.26 13.00
C HIS A 470 -14.50 -18.00 13.01
N PRO A 471 -14.04 -18.55 14.15
CA PRO A 471 -12.72 -19.21 14.25
C PRO A 471 -12.48 -20.32 13.21
N MET A 472 -13.51 -21.11 12.85
CA MET A 472 -13.37 -22.14 11.81
C MET A 472 -13.09 -21.59 10.41
N MET A 473 -13.54 -20.36 10.12
CA MET A 473 -13.23 -19.68 8.86
C MET A 473 -11.79 -19.12 8.87
N ARG A 474 -11.23 -18.83 10.05
CA ARG A 474 -9.83 -18.42 10.20
C ARG A 474 -8.84 -19.60 10.16
N SER A 475 -9.28 -20.80 10.55
CA SER A 475 -8.45 -22.01 10.52
C SER A 475 -8.35 -22.67 9.13
N GLY A 476 -9.20 -22.27 8.19
CA GLY A 476 -9.13 -22.75 6.81
C GLY A 476 -7.98 -22.08 6.04
N ASN A 477 -7.35 -22.81 5.12
CA ASN A 477 -6.27 -22.30 4.27
C ASN A 477 -6.76 -21.33 3.16
N GLN A 478 -7.94 -20.72 3.34
CA GLN A 478 -8.58 -19.82 2.38
C GLN A 478 -8.55 -18.37 2.88
N PRO A 479 -8.34 -17.39 1.99
CA PRO A 479 -8.37 -15.97 2.37
C PRO A 479 -9.76 -15.56 2.83
N MET A 480 -9.81 -14.76 3.90
CA MET A 480 -11.04 -14.25 4.50
C MET A 480 -11.06 -12.71 4.47
N PRO A 481 -12.13 -12.07 3.93
CA PRO A 481 -13.19 -12.67 3.13
C PRO A 481 -12.66 -13.32 1.83
N PRO A 482 -13.46 -14.17 1.15
CA PRO A 482 -13.08 -14.78 -0.13
C PRO A 482 -12.48 -13.78 -1.12
N ALA A 483 -11.48 -14.19 -1.89
CA ALA A 483 -10.69 -13.30 -2.75
C ALA A 483 -11.56 -12.42 -3.67
N ASN A 484 -12.61 -13.00 -4.25
CA ASN A 484 -13.58 -12.26 -5.08
C ASN A 484 -14.32 -11.14 -4.33
N VAL A 485 -14.72 -11.36 -3.08
CA VAL A 485 -15.40 -10.34 -2.24
C VAL A 485 -14.41 -9.27 -1.81
N ARG A 486 -13.19 -9.67 -1.44
CA ARG A 486 -12.11 -8.74 -1.14
C ARG A 486 -11.83 -7.81 -2.32
N ASP A 487 -11.70 -8.38 -3.51
CA ASP A 487 -11.39 -7.62 -4.72
C ASP A 487 -12.54 -6.70 -5.12
N GLN A 488 -13.79 -7.09 -4.91
CA GLN A 488 -14.95 -6.22 -5.13
C GLN A 488 -14.96 -4.99 -4.21
N ILE A 489 -14.66 -5.18 -2.91
CA ILE A 489 -14.57 -4.07 -1.95
C ILE A 489 -13.44 -3.11 -2.36
N LEU A 490 -12.27 -3.64 -2.71
CA LEU A 490 -11.12 -2.85 -3.17
C LEU A 490 -11.42 -2.12 -4.49
N LEU A 491 -12.15 -2.76 -5.41
CA LEU A 491 -12.57 -2.17 -6.67
C LEU A 491 -13.52 -0.98 -6.43
N TRP A 492 -14.49 -1.12 -5.54
CA TRP A 492 -15.43 -0.05 -5.23
C TRP A 492 -14.76 1.14 -4.52
N ASP A 493 -13.73 0.93 -3.70
CA ASP A 493 -12.94 2.02 -3.09
C ASP A 493 -12.09 2.73 -4.15
N ARG A 494 -11.46 1.98 -5.05
CA ARG A 494 -10.72 2.53 -6.20
C ARG A 494 -11.62 3.35 -7.13
N GLU A 495 -12.85 2.90 -7.37
CA GLU A 495 -13.85 3.63 -8.15
C GLU A 495 -14.16 5.01 -7.54
N ARG A 496 -14.31 5.08 -6.21
CA ARG A 496 -14.52 6.34 -5.51
C ARG A 496 -13.33 7.28 -5.68
N ARG A 497 -12.11 6.76 -5.59
CA ARG A 497 -10.86 7.55 -5.64
C ARG A 497 -10.41 7.90 -7.06
N ARG A 498 -11.24 7.68 -8.08
CA ARG A 498 -10.91 8.03 -9.48
C ARG A 498 -10.70 9.52 -9.71
N VAL A 499 -11.32 10.36 -8.89
CA VAL A 499 -11.27 11.82 -9.02
C VAL A 499 -10.77 12.38 -7.69
N VAL A 500 -9.61 13.03 -7.73
CA VAL A 500 -9.09 13.86 -6.66
C VAL A 500 -9.26 15.31 -7.12
N MET A 501 -9.84 16.14 -6.27
CA MET A 501 -10.06 17.56 -6.56
C MET A 501 -9.11 18.37 -5.69
N ASP A 502 -8.11 18.97 -6.33
CA ASP A 502 -7.14 19.85 -5.67
C ASP A 502 -7.32 21.28 -6.20
N GLU A 503 -7.27 22.27 -5.31
CA GLU A 503 -7.22 23.67 -5.70
C GLU A 503 -5.78 24.06 -6.05
N VAL A 504 -5.58 24.59 -7.25
CA VAL A 504 -4.26 24.92 -7.79
C VAL A 504 -4.25 26.28 -8.45
N TRP A 505 -3.13 26.99 -8.32
CA TRP A 505 -2.78 28.16 -9.12
C TRP A 505 -2.14 27.74 -10.43
N VAL A 506 -2.60 28.30 -11.55
CA VAL A 506 -1.99 28.03 -12.86
C VAL A 506 -1.08 29.21 -13.24
N HIS A 507 0.21 28.93 -13.37
CA HIS A 507 1.22 29.87 -13.83
C HIS A 507 1.59 29.57 -15.29
N GLN A 508 1.37 30.54 -16.17
CA GLN A 508 1.78 30.47 -17.57
C GLN A 508 3.19 31.09 -17.71
N CYS A 509 4.16 30.24 -18.00
CA CYS A 509 5.55 30.65 -18.28
C CYS A 509 5.64 31.22 -19.71
N ARG A 510 6.53 32.18 -19.90
CA ARG A 510 6.76 32.88 -21.17
C ARG A 510 7.66 32.08 -22.09
N ASP A 511 8.68 31.43 -21.52
CA ASP A 511 9.67 30.63 -22.24
C ASP A 511 10.09 29.39 -21.41
N ASP A 512 10.84 28.51 -22.07
CA ASP A 512 11.27 27.24 -21.49
C ASP A 512 12.27 27.44 -20.35
N ALA A 513 13.03 28.55 -20.35
CA ALA A 513 13.97 28.89 -19.30
C ALA A 513 13.24 29.30 -18.00
N GLU A 514 12.18 30.11 -18.11
CA GLU A 514 11.28 30.44 -17.00
C GLU A 514 10.56 29.19 -16.49
N PHE A 515 10.08 28.32 -17.40
CA PHE A 515 9.46 27.05 -17.01
C PHE A 515 10.41 26.17 -16.19
N SER A 516 11.67 26.03 -16.63
CA SER A 516 12.68 25.27 -15.89
C SER A 516 13.03 25.92 -14.56
N ALA A 517 13.27 27.24 -14.52
CA ALA A 517 13.67 27.93 -13.29
C ALA A 517 12.56 27.93 -12.23
N VAL A 518 11.33 28.30 -12.61
CA VAL A 518 10.18 28.32 -11.71
C VAL A 518 9.75 26.89 -11.35
N GLY A 519 9.83 25.95 -12.29
CA GLY A 519 9.55 24.54 -12.05
C GLY A 519 10.51 23.91 -11.04
N MET A 520 11.81 24.16 -11.17
CA MET A 520 12.82 23.71 -10.20
C MET A 520 12.58 24.33 -8.82
N TYR A 521 12.39 25.64 -8.74
CA TYR A 521 12.12 26.31 -7.47
C TYR A 521 10.82 25.81 -6.81
N ALA A 522 9.76 25.59 -7.58
CA ALA A 522 8.50 25.06 -7.08
C ALA A 522 8.61 23.60 -6.65
N SER A 523 9.47 22.81 -7.29
CA SER A 523 9.79 21.44 -6.89
C SER A 523 10.59 21.43 -5.58
N ASP A 524 11.61 22.29 -5.46
CA ASP A 524 12.43 22.43 -4.25
C ASP A 524 11.61 22.93 -3.05
N SER A 525 10.56 23.70 -3.32
CA SER A 525 9.64 24.23 -2.29
C SER A 525 8.41 23.35 -2.05
N GLU A 526 8.34 22.15 -2.66
CA GLU A 526 7.17 21.23 -2.62
C GLU A 526 5.83 21.85 -3.08
N ALA A 527 5.85 23.02 -3.72
CA ALA A 527 4.66 23.74 -4.15
C ALA A 527 4.17 23.31 -5.55
N LEU A 528 4.94 22.51 -6.29
CA LEU A 528 4.61 22.07 -7.63
C LEU A 528 3.61 20.90 -7.61
N ALA A 529 2.36 21.16 -8.00
CA ALA A 529 1.34 20.12 -8.16
C ALA A 529 1.48 19.38 -9.51
N TRP A 530 1.72 20.11 -10.60
CA TRP A 530 1.94 19.55 -11.93
C TRP A 530 2.60 20.56 -12.88
N GLY A 531 3.28 20.10 -13.92
CA GLY A 531 3.87 20.96 -14.94
C GLY A 531 3.80 20.35 -16.32
N ASN A 532 3.59 21.17 -17.35
CA ASN A 532 3.62 20.75 -18.74
C ASN A 532 4.48 21.68 -19.59
N ALA A 533 5.67 21.18 -19.91
CA ALA A 533 6.68 21.86 -20.73
C ALA A 533 6.16 22.17 -22.15
N HIS A 534 5.31 21.32 -22.75
CA HIS A 534 4.79 21.57 -24.10
C HIS A 534 3.84 22.78 -24.15
N THR A 535 3.24 23.14 -23.01
CA THR A 535 2.32 24.28 -22.90
C THR A 535 2.89 25.43 -22.08
N ASN A 536 4.11 25.28 -21.55
CA ASN A 536 4.74 26.19 -20.60
C ASN A 536 3.81 26.58 -19.44
N LYS A 537 3.10 25.60 -18.86
CA LYS A 537 2.19 25.80 -17.73
C LYS A 537 2.64 25.03 -16.51
N LEU A 538 2.72 25.72 -15.38
CA LEU A 538 2.94 25.15 -14.06
C LEU A 538 1.66 25.28 -13.24
N TYR A 539 1.35 24.25 -12.46
CA TYR A 539 0.21 24.18 -11.58
C TYR A 539 0.78 24.06 -10.18
N LEU A 540 0.55 25.09 -9.37
CA LEU A 540 1.11 25.24 -8.04
C LEU A 540 0.01 25.00 -7.02
N GLN A 541 0.32 24.30 -5.94
CA GLN A 541 -0.66 23.98 -4.91
C GLN A 541 -1.13 25.25 -4.17
N CYS A 542 -2.44 25.40 -3.98
CA CYS A 542 -2.99 26.46 -3.13
C CYS A 542 -2.80 26.07 -1.67
N ASP A 543 -1.69 26.44 -1.04
CA ASP A 543 -1.62 26.33 0.42
C ASP A 543 -2.62 27.30 1.06
N SER A 544 -3.61 26.72 1.74
CA SER A 544 -4.62 27.42 2.55
C SER A 544 -4.06 27.90 3.91
N GLY A 545 -2.73 27.86 4.08
CA GLY A 545 -1.99 28.42 5.21
C GLY A 545 -0.95 29.41 4.71
N SER A 546 -1.07 30.66 5.15
CA SER A 546 -0.24 31.82 4.78
C SER A 546 1.28 31.56 4.74
N PHE A 547 1.87 31.48 3.56
CA PHE A 547 3.30 31.69 3.36
C PHE A 547 3.57 33.21 3.20
N GLN A 548 4.22 33.83 4.18
CA GLN A 548 4.91 35.11 3.99
C GLN A 548 6.25 34.82 3.31
N MET A 549 6.42 35.26 2.06
CA MET A 549 7.73 35.33 1.42
C MET A 549 8.59 36.37 2.14
N GLU A 550 9.54 35.93 2.96
CA GLU A 550 10.77 36.69 3.15
C GLU A 550 11.68 36.44 1.94
N ALA A 551 12.24 37.51 1.36
CA ALA A 551 13.12 37.41 0.21
C ALA A 551 14.36 36.55 0.53
N PRO A 552 14.81 35.66 -0.38
CA PRO A 552 15.98 34.83 -0.13
C PRO A 552 17.25 35.70 -0.04
N PRO A 553 18.23 35.32 0.79
CA PRO A 553 19.49 36.06 0.95
C PRO A 553 20.49 35.83 -0.20
N TYR A 554 20.09 35.20 -1.31
CA TYR A 554 21.00 34.81 -2.38
C TYR A 554 20.66 35.51 -3.70
N ASP A 555 21.66 36.21 -4.22
CA ASP A 555 21.63 36.91 -5.50
C ASP A 555 21.65 35.91 -6.66
N LEU A 556 20.56 35.90 -7.44
CA LEU A 556 20.33 35.11 -8.65
C LEU A 556 21.42 35.31 -9.73
N SER A 557 22.24 36.35 -9.62
CA SER A 557 23.40 36.59 -10.50
C SER A 557 24.45 35.47 -10.44
N THR A 558 24.59 34.82 -9.28
CA THR A 558 25.61 33.79 -9.03
C THR A 558 25.26 32.45 -9.69
N TYR A 559 23.97 32.19 -9.93
CA TYR A 559 23.50 30.93 -10.50
C TYR A 559 23.57 30.91 -12.03
N LEU A 560 23.39 32.07 -12.67
CA LEU A 560 23.49 32.22 -14.13
C LEU A 560 24.93 32.25 -14.65
N THR A 561 25.90 32.59 -13.80
CA THR A 561 27.34 32.59 -14.15
C THR A 561 27.94 31.19 -14.19
N GLY A 562 27.38 30.22 -13.45
CA GLY A 562 27.87 28.83 -13.44
C GLY A 562 27.57 28.03 -14.73
N LEU A 563 26.55 28.44 -15.51
CA LEU A 563 26.10 27.73 -16.71
C LEU A 563 26.84 28.11 -18.00
N THR A 564 27.78 29.06 -17.94
CA THR A 564 28.55 29.52 -19.12
C THR A 564 30.07 29.37 -18.96
N GLY A 565 30.52 28.70 -17.89
CA GLY A 565 31.91 28.74 -17.41
C GLY A 565 32.92 27.75 -18.01
N ASP A 566 32.54 26.85 -18.92
CA ASP A 566 33.49 25.89 -19.50
C ASP A 566 33.78 26.22 -20.97
N HIS A 567 34.59 27.26 -21.17
CA HIS A 567 35.53 27.44 -22.28
C HIS A 567 35.95 28.91 -22.29
N LEU A 568 37.14 29.24 -21.77
CA LEU A 568 38.05 30.31 -22.21
C LEU A 568 39.16 30.54 -21.17
N GLU A 569 40.09 29.59 -21.03
CA GLU A 569 41.44 29.91 -20.55
C GLU A 569 42.39 29.97 -21.76
N ALA A 570 42.57 31.16 -22.35
CA ALA A 570 43.78 31.52 -23.09
C ALA A 570 43.85 33.02 -23.41
N LYS A 571 44.74 33.72 -22.70
CA LYS A 571 45.57 34.85 -23.15
C LYS A 571 44.89 36.11 -23.74
N GLY A 572 44.96 37.20 -22.98
CA GLY A 572 45.67 38.43 -23.37
C GLY A 572 44.94 39.49 -24.22
N GLU A 573 44.82 40.68 -23.62
CA GLU A 573 44.57 42.02 -24.21
C GLU A 573 43.13 42.36 -24.66
N GLU A 574 42.38 43.01 -23.76
CA GLU A 574 41.07 43.60 -24.03
C GLU A 574 41.18 44.86 -24.91
N GLY A 575 40.44 44.86 -26.03
CA GLY A 575 40.26 46.00 -26.91
C GLY A 575 38.92 46.74 -26.70
N PRO A 576 38.77 47.98 -27.23
CA PRO A 576 37.61 48.85 -26.95
C PRO A 576 36.24 48.34 -27.47
N ARG A 577 36.18 47.16 -28.12
CA ARG A 577 34.93 46.55 -28.60
C ARG A 577 34.21 45.72 -27.52
N GLU A 578 34.87 45.30 -26.45
CA GLU A 578 34.24 44.51 -25.38
C GLU A 578 33.47 45.35 -24.36
N ARG A 579 33.86 46.62 -24.16
CA ARG A 579 33.09 47.57 -23.33
C ARG A 579 31.67 47.84 -23.82
N LYS A 580 31.38 47.61 -25.11
CA LYS A 580 30.03 47.77 -25.67
C LYS A 580 29.13 46.56 -25.40
N LYS A 581 29.69 45.35 -25.28
CA LYS A 581 28.92 44.13 -24.94
C LYS A 581 28.52 44.08 -23.47
N HIS A 582 29.37 44.58 -22.57
CA HIS A 582 29.03 44.69 -21.14
C HIS A 582 27.88 45.67 -20.88
N SER A 583 27.81 46.80 -21.61
CA SER A 583 26.69 47.76 -21.45
C SER A 583 25.36 47.26 -21.99
N ASP A 584 25.37 46.32 -22.94
CA ASP A 584 24.16 45.70 -23.47
C ASP A 584 23.66 44.58 -22.55
N LEU A 585 24.57 43.81 -21.91
CA LEU A 585 24.22 42.81 -20.89
C LEU A 585 23.61 43.42 -19.62
N ASP A 586 24.15 44.54 -19.12
CA ASP A 586 23.58 45.24 -17.96
C ASP A 586 22.18 45.79 -18.27
N ARG A 587 21.94 46.20 -19.53
CA ARG A 587 20.63 46.64 -20.01
C ARG A 587 19.62 45.50 -20.07
N ASP A 588 20.03 44.32 -20.50
CA ASP A 588 19.18 43.13 -20.56
C ASP A 588 18.86 42.58 -19.14
N CYS A 589 19.83 42.66 -18.21
CA CYS A 589 19.61 42.33 -16.79
C CYS A 589 18.66 43.30 -16.08
N ASP A 590 18.74 44.61 -16.37
CA ASP A 590 17.79 45.59 -15.83
C ASP A 590 16.40 45.47 -16.48
N MET A 591 16.32 45.06 -17.75
CA MET A 591 15.05 44.74 -18.41
C MET A 591 14.39 43.49 -17.79
N LEU A 592 15.17 42.47 -17.42
CA LEU A 592 14.70 41.28 -16.72
C LEU A 592 14.29 41.57 -15.27
N ARG A 593 15.02 42.43 -14.54
CA ARG A 593 14.61 42.91 -13.21
C ARG A 593 13.30 43.69 -13.27
N SER A 594 13.14 44.56 -14.27
CA SER A 594 11.89 45.33 -14.48
C SER A 594 10.73 44.44 -14.92
N ALA A 595 10.98 43.36 -15.67
CA ALA A 595 9.97 42.38 -16.05
C ALA A 595 9.53 41.52 -14.85
N ALA A 596 10.46 41.15 -13.96
CA ALA A 596 10.18 40.41 -12.73
C ALA A 596 9.38 41.25 -11.71
N THR A 597 9.68 42.54 -11.57
CA THR A 597 8.88 43.44 -10.71
C THR A 597 7.53 43.82 -11.33
N ALA A 598 7.41 43.86 -12.66
CA ALA A 598 6.14 44.12 -13.34
C ALA A 598 5.14 42.95 -13.20
N SER A 599 5.63 41.70 -13.14
CA SER A 599 4.79 40.51 -12.93
C SER A 599 4.13 40.48 -11.54
N VAL A 600 4.66 41.21 -10.55
CA VAL A 600 4.12 41.28 -9.18
C VAL A 600 2.93 42.25 -9.07
N ARG A 601 2.68 43.12 -10.05
CA ARG A 601 1.59 44.13 -10.00
C ARG A 601 0.31 43.77 -10.74
N ILE A 602 0.24 42.63 -11.44
CA ILE A 602 -0.97 42.21 -12.17
C ILE A 602 -1.72 41.15 -11.34
N PHE A 603 -2.00 41.47 -10.07
CA PHE A 603 -3.02 40.78 -9.28
C PHE A 603 -4.32 41.59 -9.38
N GLY A 604 -5.04 41.36 -10.47
CA GLY A 604 -6.29 42.04 -10.74
C GLY A 604 -7.11 41.27 -11.76
N SER A 605 -8.09 40.52 -11.26
CA SER A 605 -9.22 39.94 -12.01
C SER A 605 -8.89 38.91 -13.11
N TYR A 606 -8.71 37.65 -12.71
CA TYR A 606 -9.05 36.52 -13.59
C TYR A 606 -9.97 35.54 -12.85
N LYS A 607 -11.13 35.26 -13.46
CA LYS A 607 -12.11 34.30 -12.95
C LYS A 607 -11.51 32.89 -12.92
N PRO A 608 -11.85 32.07 -11.91
CA PRO A 608 -11.37 30.69 -11.84
C PRO A 608 -11.89 29.90 -13.04
N GLN A 609 -10.98 29.40 -13.86
CA GLN A 609 -11.28 28.34 -14.82
C GLN A 609 -11.02 27.01 -14.12
N VAL A 610 -12.10 26.27 -13.89
CA VAL A 610 -12.05 24.86 -13.46
C VAL A 610 -11.39 24.07 -14.58
N SER A 611 -10.10 23.74 -14.44
CA SER A 611 -9.45 22.79 -15.32
C SER A 611 -9.69 21.38 -14.78
N LEU A 612 -10.41 20.56 -15.53
CA LEU A 612 -10.57 19.14 -15.26
C LEU A 612 -9.20 18.48 -15.47
N HIS A 613 -8.42 18.33 -14.40
CA HIS A 613 -7.13 17.66 -14.46
C HIS A 613 -7.34 16.16 -14.22
N LEU A 614 -7.33 15.40 -15.31
CA LEU A 614 -6.97 13.99 -15.26
C LEU A 614 -5.49 13.95 -14.85
N GLN A 615 -5.21 13.87 -13.55
CA GLN A 615 -3.91 13.45 -13.06
C GLN A 615 -3.63 12.06 -13.61
N GLN A 616 -2.90 12.00 -14.73
CA GLN A 616 -2.10 10.82 -15.06
C GLN A 616 -0.91 10.75 -14.10
N THR A 617 -1.19 10.66 -12.79
CA THR A 617 -0.38 9.75 -12.00
C THR A 617 -0.57 8.40 -12.69
N ARG A 618 0.50 7.81 -13.23
CA ARG A 618 0.54 6.35 -13.42
C ARG A 618 0.53 5.70 -12.02
N SER A 619 -0.55 5.89 -11.27
CA SER A 619 -1.21 4.78 -10.63
C SER A 619 -1.43 3.80 -11.76
N ILE A 620 -0.58 2.79 -11.87
CA ILE A 620 -0.89 1.68 -12.76
C ILE A 620 -2.03 0.94 -12.05
N VAL A 621 -3.24 1.49 -12.17
CA VAL A 621 -4.43 0.66 -12.27
C VAL A 621 -4.09 -0.29 -13.42
N ASN A 622 -3.57 -1.47 -13.10
CA ASN A 622 -3.22 -2.49 -14.09
C ASN A 622 -4.51 -3.13 -14.62
N VAL A 623 -5.38 -2.31 -15.19
CA VAL A 623 -6.62 -2.69 -15.83
C VAL A 623 -6.43 -2.36 -17.30
N ALA A 624 -6.20 -3.40 -18.08
CA ALA A 624 -6.18 -3.33 -19.52
C ALA A 624 -7.54 -2.88 -20.04
N SER A 625 -7.57 -1.85 -20.89
CA SER A 625 -8.81 -1.35 -21.50
C SER A 625 -9.28 -2.26 -22.64
N ARG A 626 -8.33 -2.95 -23.26
CA ARG A 626 -8.55 -3.95 -24.30
C ARG A 626 -7.71 -5.20 -24.03
N PRO A 627 -8.13 -6.39 -24.51
CA PRO A 627 -7.30 -7.59 -24.41
C PRO A 627 -5.87 -7.40 -24.92
N SER A 628 -5.66 -6.64 -26.01
CA SER A 628 -4.32 -6.33 -26.54
C SER A 628 -3.46 -5.47 -25.61
N ASP A 629 -4.03 -4.75 -24.64
CA ASP A 629 -3.26 -3.99 -23.65
C ASP A 629 -2.55 -4.88 -22.64
N LEU A 630 -2.96 -6.16 -22.52
CA LEU A 630 -2.29 -7.17 -21.70
C LEU A 630 -1.03 -7.74 -22.38
N VAL A 631 -0.73 -7.33 -23.61
CA VAL A 631 0.47 -7.76 -24.34
C VAL A 631 1.70 -7.07 -23.74
N GLY A 632 2.61 -7.87 -23.17
CA GLY A 632 3.90 -7.44 -22.64
C GLY A 632 4.01 -7.51 -21.12
N ASN A 633 5.05 -6.90 -20.54
CA ASN A 633 5.34 -6.96 -19.10
C ASN A 633 5.36 -8.38 -18.51
N THR A 634 5.90 -9.34 -19.27
CA THR A 634 5.99 -10.74 -18.84
C THR A 634 7.17 -10.93 -17.88
N PRO A 635 7.10 -11.85 -16.90
CA PRO A 635 8.21 -12.03 -15.95
C PRO A 635 9.38 -12.85 -16.53
N LEU A 636 10.54 -12.75 -15.87
CA LEU A 636 11.62 -13.74 -15.96
C LEU A 636 11.37 -14.89 -14.95
N ILE A 637 11.73 -16.11 -15.33
CA ILE A 637 11.75 -17.28 -14.44
C ILE A 637 13.17 -17.81 -14.26
N ASP A 638 13.52 -18.23 -13.04
CA ASP A 638 14.79 -18.90 -12.76
C ASP A 638 14.79 -20.35 -13.26
N LEU A 639 15.77 -20.69 -14.10
CA LEU A 639 15.96 -22.02 -14.68
C LEU A 639 17.21 -22.74 -14.14
N GLN A 640 17.78 -22.33 -12.99
CA GLN A 640 18.92 -23.01 -12.34
C GLN A 640 18.71 -24.52 -12.18
N LYS A 641 17.47 -24.97 -11.99
CA LYS A 641 17.17 -26.40 -11.79
C LYS A 641 17.54 -27.23 -13.02
N ILE A 642 17.40 -26.68 -14.22
CA ILE A 642 17.80 -27.34 -15.49
C ILE A 642 19.32 -27.45 -15.58
N LEU A 643 20.05 -26.38 -15.23
CA LEU A 643 21.51 -26.41 -15.18
C LEU A 643 22.01 -27.50 -14.23
N LYS A 644 21.43 -27.58 -13.03
CA LYS A 644 21.78 -28.60 -12.04
C LYS A 644 21.48 -30.03 -12.51
N SER A 645 20.33 -30.26 -13.16
CA SER A 645 19.98 -31.60 -13.66
C SER A 645 20.89 -32.07 -14.80
N ARG A 646 21.50 -31.13 -15.53
CA ARG A 646 22.46 -31.38 -16.61
C ARG A 646 23.92 -31.41 -16.13
N GLY A 647 24.17 -31.28 -14.82
CA GLY A 647 25.51 -31.37 -14.24
C GLY A 647 26.36 -30.10 -14.38
N VAL A 648 25.75 -28.97 -14.72
CA VAL A 648 26.43 -27.67 -14.79
C VAL A 648 26.76 -27.18 -13.38
N ASP A 649 28.02 -26.81 -13.14
CA ASP A 649 28.45 -26.28 -11.85
C ASP A 649 27.97 -24.85 -11.64
N VAL A 650 26.76 -24.71 -11.09
CA VAL A 650 26.19 -23.40 -10.73
C VAL A 650 26.94 -22.68 -9.60
N SER A 651 27.89 -23.34 -8.92
CA SER A 651 28.69 -22.69 -7.87
C SER A 651 29.68 -21.66 -8.43
N ASN A 652 29.98 -21.73 -9.73
CA ASN A 652 30.78 -20.74 -10.45
C ASN A 652 30.04 -19.40 -10.67
N GLY A 653 28.79 -19.28 -10.23
CA GLY A 653 28.00 -18.04 -10.29
C GLY A 653 27.24 -17.80 -11.60
N VAL A 654 27.26 -18.74 -12.56
CA VAL A 654 26.44 -18.67 -13.78
C VAL A 654 24.95 -18.65 -13.41
N LYS A 655 24.15 -17.86 -14.13
CA LYS A 655 22.70 -17.78 -13.94
C LYS A 655 21.96 -17.96 -15.26
N LEU A 656 20.92 -18.79 -15.31
CA LEU A 656 20.01 -18.92 -16.44
C LEU A 656 18.59 -18.47 -16.06
N TYR A 657 18.06 -17.49 -16.81
CA TYR A 657 16.69 -17.00 -16.69
C TYR A 657 15.92 -17.15 -18.00
N GLY A 658 14.62 -17.43 -17.92
CA GLY A 658 13.71 -17.52 -19.07
C GLY A 658 12.71 -16.36 -19.10
N LYS A 659 12.63 -15.60 -20.20
CA LYS A 659 11.58 -14.59 -20.41
C LYS A 659 10.28 -15.25 -20.86
N LEU A 660 9.26 -15.22 -20.00
CA LEU A 660 8.00 -15.96 -20.16
C LEU A 660 7.01 -15.25 -21.09
N GLU A 661 7.38 -15.11 -22.37
CA GLU A 661 6.48 -14.61 -23.42
C GLU A 661 5.26 -15.51 -23.65
N SER A 662 5.29 -16.74 -23.13
CA SER A 662 4.14 -17.63 -23.01
C SER A 662 3.02 -17.11 -22.08
N LEU A 663 3.23 -16.03 -21.32
CA LEU A 663 2.21 -15.43 -20.45
C LEU A 663 1.46 -14.25 -21.10
N GLY A 664 1.66 -14.02 -22.41
CA GLY A 664 0.83 -13.09 -23.19
C GLY A 664 -0.62 -13.57 -23.36
N PRO A 665 -1.54 -12.72 -23.84
CA PRO A 665 -2.98 -13.04 -23.98
C PRO A 665 -3.30 -14.26 -24.84
N CYS A 666 -2.52 -14.49 -25.90
CA CYS A 666 -2.59 -15.69 -26.74
C CYS A 666 -1.39 -16.61 -26.47
N SER A 667 -0.78 -16.47 -25.29
CA SER A 667 0.29 -17.28 -24.73
C SER A 667 1.49 -17.44 -25.67
N SER A 668 1.87 -16.37 -26.38
CA SER A 668 3.08 -16.36 -27.22
C SER A 668 3.72 -14.98 -27.42
N VAL A 669 5.01 -14.99 -27.74
CA VAL A 669 5.78 -13.80 -28.14
C VAL A 669 5.20 -13.08 -29.37
N LYS A 670 4.39 -13.77 -30.18
CA LYS A 670 3.81 -13.19 -31.40
C LYS A 670 2.67 -12.23 -31.13
N ASP A 671 2.16 -12.19 -29.90
CA ASP A 671 1.15 -11.22 -29.47
C ASP A 671 1.70 -9.78 -29.61
N ARG A 672 2.99 -9.58 -29.31
CA ARG A 672 3.72 -8.31 -29.48
C ARG A 672 3.81 -7.90 -30.94
N LEU A 673 4.29 -8.81 -31.79
CA LEU A 673 4.42 -8.60 -33.23
C LEU A 673 3.06 -8.31 -33.86
N GLY A 674 2.03 -9.10 -33.53
CA GLY A 674 0.69 -8.96 -34.11
C GLY A 674 0.07 -7.60 -33.78
N ARG A 675 0.20 -7.17 -32.50
CA ARG A 675 -0.22 -5.83 -32.07
C ARG A 675 0.54 -4.75 -32.84
N SER A 676 1.87 -4.83 -32.88
CA SER A 676 2.70 -3.78 -33.46
C SER A 676 2.51 -3.59 -34.96
N MET A 677 2.40 -4.68 -35.74
CA MET A 677 2.17 -4.56 -37.18
C MET A 677 0.81 -3.97 -37.51
N ILE A 678 -0.24 -4.27 -36.72
CA ILE A 678 -1.56 -3.68 -36.91
C ILE A 678 -1.58 -2.21 -36.46
N ASP A 679 -0.95 -1.88 -35.33
CA ASP A 679 -0.77 -0.48 -34.88
C ASP A 679 -0.07 0.37 -35.95
N ASP A 680 1.00 -0.17 -36.55
CA ASP A 680 1.75 0.49 -37.62
C ASP A 680 0.91 0.70 -38.88
N ALA A 681 0.17 -0.32 -39.30
CA ALA A 681 -0.70 -0.25 -40.47
C ALA A 681 -1.90 0.70 -40.26
N GLU A 682 -2.45 0.78 -39.05
CA GLU A 682 -3.48 1.77 -38.68
C GLU A 682 -2.91 3.19 -38.69
N ALA A 683 -1.74 3.40 -38.09
CA ALA A 683 -1.10 4.72 -38.06
C ALA A 683 -0.75 5.23 -39.47
N LYS A 684 -0.46 4.32 -40.41
CA LYS A 684 -0.22 4.63 -41.83
C LYS A 684 -1.51 4.76 -42.66
N GLY A 685 -2.68 4.51 -42.06
CA GLY A 685 -3.97 4.54 -42.77
C GLY A 685 -4.20 3.38 -43.74
N LEU A 686 -3.42 2.30 -43.65
CA LEU A 686 -3.54 1.11 -44.50
C LEU A 686 -4.69 0.20 -44.04
N LEU A 687 -4.96 0.17 -42.73
CA LEU A 687 -6.07 -0.57 -42.14
C LEU A 687 -7.14 0.39 -41.62
N THR A 688 -8.39 0.17 -42.06
CA THR A 688 -9.58 0.88 -41.58
C THR A 688 -10.64 -0.14 -41.12
N PRO A 689 -11.09 -0.11 -39.85
CA PRO A 689 -12.07 -1.07 -39.33
C PRO A 689 -13.36 -1.10 -40.16
N GLY A 690 -13.89 -2.31 -40.39
CA GLY A 690 -15.10 -2.50 -41.21
C GLY A 690 -14.91 -2.32 -42.73
N GLU A 691 -13.76 -1.83 -43.19
CA GLU A 691 -13.48 -1.64 -44.62
C GLU A 691 -12.32 -2.51 -45.12
N SER A 692 -11.21 -2.54 -44.40
CA SER A 692 -10.02 -3.32 -44.79
C SER A 692 -10.16 -4.79 -44.39
N VAL A 693 -9.59 -5.67 -45.19
CA VAL A 693 -9.47 -7.10 -44.95
C VAL A 693 -7.99 -7.43 -44.73
N LEU A 694 -7.67 -7.94 -43.55
CA LEU A 694 -6.35 -8.45 -43.22
C LEU A 694 -6.20 -9.85 -43.81
N VAL A 695 -5.18 -10.07 -44.63
CA VAL A 695 -4.87 -11.35 -45.26
C VAL A 695 -3.43 -11.71 -44.95
N GLU A 696 -3.14 -12.84 -44.31
CA GLU A 696 -1.77 -13.24 -44.00
C GLU A 696 -1.52 -14.74 -44.24
N PRO A 697 -0.41 -15.12 -44.92
CA PRO A 697 -0.05 -16.51 -45.15
C PRO A 697 0.64 -17.13 -43.93
N THR A 698 -0.12 -17.42 -42.87
CA THR A 698 0.39 -18.01 -41.63
C THR A 698 -0.64 -18.84 -40.88
N SER A 699 -0.18 -19.95 -40.33
CA SER A 699 -0.90 -20.83 -39.40
C SER A 699 -0.29 -20.87 -38.00
N GLY A 700 0.88 -20.24 -37.82
CA GLY A 700 1.63 -20.29 -36.57
C GLY A 700 1.11 -19.31 -35.53
N ASN A 701 1.92 -19.08 -34.49
CA ASN A 701 1.60 -18.13 -33.42
C ASN A 701 1.31 -16.71 -33.96
N THR A 702 1.93 -16.31 -35.07
CA THR A 702 1.62 -15.04 -35.76
C THR A 702 0.15 -14.99 -36.23
N GLY A 703 -0.37 -16.08 -36.79
CA GLY A 703 -1.77 -16.10 -37.26
C GLY A 703 -2.76 -15.95 -36.11
N ILE A 704 -2.48 -16.61 -34.98
CA ILE A 704 -3.30 -16.50 -33.76
C ILE A 704 -3.28 -15.07 -33.23
N ALA A 705 -2.10 -14.45 -33.12
CA ALA A 705 -1.97 -13.07 -32.68
C ALA A 705 -2.71 -12.09 -33.62
N LEU A 706 -2.58 -12.26 -34.93
CA LEU A 706 -3.27 -11.41 -35.91
C LEU A 706 -4.79 -11.61 -35.86
N ALA A 707 -5.28 -12.85 -35.77
CA ALA A 707 -6.71 -13.13 -35.61
C ALA A 707 -7.28 -12.51 -34.33
N PHE A 708 -6.53 -12.61 -33.22
CA PHE A 708 -6.89 -12.03 -31.93
C PHE A 708 -7.03 -10.49 -31.98
N ILE A 709 -6.01 -9.80 -32.49
CA ILE A 709 -6.04 -8.33 -32.59
C ILE A 709 -7.08 -7.89 -33.64
N ALA A 710 -7.20 -8.61 -34.75
CA ALA A 710 -8.21 -8.33 -35.77
C ALA A 710 -9.63 -8.42 -35.21
N ARG A 711 -9.92 -9.45 -34.41
CA ARG A 711 -11.21 -9.64 -33.75
C ARG A 711 -11.52 -8.54 -32.77
N GLU A 712 -10.55 -8.14 -31.96
CA GLU A 712 -10.68 -7.03 -31.01
C GLU A 712 -10.99 -5.70 -31.72
N ARG A 713 -10.33 -5.43 -32.85
CA ARG A 713 -10.43 -4.14 -33.56
C ARG A 713 -11.46 -4.11 -34.69
N GLY A 714 -12.17 -5.21 -34.92
CA GLY A 714 -13.25 -5.27 -35.91
C GLY A 714 -12.77 -5.39 -37.36
N TYR A 715 -11.62 -6.01 -37.60
CA TYR A 715 -11.14 -6.35 -38.94
C TYR A 715 -11.62 -7.72 -39.38
N LYS A 716 -11.94 -7.85 -40.68
CA LYS A 716 -12.04 -9.18 -41.30
C LYS A 716 -10.62 -9.73 -41.44
N CYS A 717 -10.38 -10.94 -40.92
CA CYS A 717 -9.08 -11.61 -40.99
C CYS A 717 -9.21 -12.92 -41.78
N ILE A 718 -8.38 -13.08 -42.81
CA ILE A 718 -8.30 -14.28 -43.64
C ILE A 718 -6.87 -14.83 -43.54
N LEU A 719 -6.74 -16.08 -43.14
CA LEU A 719 -5.45 -16.75 -42.97
C LEU A 719 -5.34 -17.91 -43.94
N THR A 720 -4.34 -17.86 -44.82
CA THR A 720 -4.05 -18.94 -45.77
C THR A 720 -2.95 -19.83 -45.21
N MET A 721 -3.15 -21.15 -45.24
CA MET A 721 -2.17 -22.11 -44.72
C MET A 721 -2.24 -23.47 -45.39
N PRO A 722 -1.17 -24.28 -45.37
CA PRO A 722 -1.22 -25.66 -45.84
C PRO A 722 -2.20 -26.52 -45.02
N GLU A 723 -2.85 -27.50 -45.65
CA GLU A 723 -3.77 -28.43 -44.97
C GLU A 723 -3.10 -29.32 -43.91
N THR A 724 -1.78 -29.43 -43.92
CA THR A 724 -0.97 -30.19 -42.94
C THR A 724 -0.92 -29.56 -41.56
N MET A 725 -1.43 -28.35 -41.39
CA MET A 725 -1.45 -27.66 -40.10
C MET A 725 -2.38 -28.36 -39.10
N SER A 726 -2.06 -28.24 -37.81
CA SER A 726 -2.77 -28.98 -36.76
C SER A 726 -4.23 -28.53 -36.62
N VAL A 727 -5.09 -29.46 -36.21
CA VAL A 727 -6.52 -29.19 -36.00
C VAL A 727 -6.70 -28.15 -34.89
N GLU A 728 -5.92 -28.24 -33.81
CA GLU A 728 -5.99 -27.33 -32.66
C GLU A 728 -5.75 -25.87 -33.08
N ARG A 729 -4.78 -25.64 -33.97
CA ARG A 729 -4.49 -24.30 -34.47
C ARG A 729 -5.62 -23.78 -35.35
N ARG A 730 -6.16 -24.61 -36.24
CA ARG A 730 -7.32 -24.23 -37.06
C ARG A 730 -8.52 -23.88 -36.19
N MET A 731 -8.80 -24.69 -35.16
CA MET A 731 -9.85 -24.41 -34.19
C MET A 731 -9.63 -23.07 -33.49
N MET A 732 -8.42 -22.81 -32.98
CA MET A 732 -8.10 -21.55 -32.30
C MET A 732 -8.29 -20.33 -33.22
N LEU A 733 -7.83 -20.40 -34.48
CA LEU A 733 -8.02 -19.33 -35.47
C LEU A 733 -9.50 -19.08 -35.77
N MET A 734 -10.27 -20.14 -36.03
CA MET A 734 -11.70 -20.03 -36.32
C MET A 734 -12.50 -19.54 -35.11
N SER A 735 -12.12 -19.94 -33.89
CA SER A 735 -12.74 -19.44 -32.65
C SER A 735 -12.50 -17.94 -32.43
N LEU A 736 -11.39 -17.40 -32.93
CA LEU A 736 -11.12 -15.97 -32.96
C LEU A 736 -11.85 -15.24 -34.11
N GLY A 737 -12.62 -15.96 -34.93
CA GLY A 737 -13.39 -15.40 -36.04
C GLY A 737 -12.58 -15.16 -37.33
N ALA A 738 -11.40 -15.76 -37.45
CA ALA A 738 -10.63 -15.73 -38.69
C ALA A 738 -11.20 -16.73 -39.72
N GLU A 739 -11.23 -16.33 -40.98
CA GLU A 739 -11.52 -17.21 -42.11
C GLU A 739 -10.24 -17.98 -42.46
N VAL A 740 -10.29 -19.31 -42.38
CA VAL A 740 -9.14 -20.18 -42.68
C VAL A 740 -9.26 -20.75 -44.08
N VAL A 741 -8.29 -20.46 -44.93
CA VAL A 741 -8.21 -20.97 -46.30
C VAL A 741 -7.06 -21.96 -46.40
N LEU A 742 -7.39 -23.22 -46.71
CA LEU A 742 -6.39 -24.28 -46.83
C LEU A 742 -5.83 -24.36 -48.25
N THR A 743 -4.51 -24.57 -48.34
CA THR A 743 -3.81 -24.85 -49.59
C THR A 743 -3.29 -26.29 -49.63
N PRO A 744 -3.10 -26.88 -50.83
CA PRO A 744 -2.61 -28.25 -50.98
C PRO A 744 -1.26 -28.46 -50.27
N LYS A 745 -1.10 -29.61 -49.63
CA LYS A 745 0.11 -29.97 -48.86
C LYS A 745 1.41 -29.82 -49.65
N GLU A 746 1.37 -30.14 -50.95
CA GLU A 746 2.52 -30.18 -51.85
C GLU A 746 3.13 -28.79 -52.07
N THR A 747 2.31 -27.75 -51.95
CA THR A 747 2.70 -26.37 -52.22
C THR A 747 3.30 -25.65 -51.01
N ALA A 748 3.18 -26.24 -49.82
CA ALA A 748 3.70 -25.72 -48.55
C ALA A 748 3.47 -24.20 -48.37
N VAL A 749 4.41 -23.50 -47.74
CA VAL A 749 4.33 -22.04 -47.48
C VAL A 749 4.23 -21.21 -48.78
N PRO A 750 4.94 -21.52 -49.89
CA PRO A 750 4.76 -20.80 -51.15
C PRO A 750 3.33 -20.80 -51.68
N GLY A 751 2.61 -21.93 -51.56
CA GLY A 751 1.21 -22.04 -51.96
C GLY A 751 0.29 -21.14 -51.12
N ALA A 752 0.51 -21.10 -49.80
CA ALA A 752 -0.21 -20.20 -48.91
C ALA A 752 0.02 -18.71 -49.29
N LEU A 753 1.26 -18.31 -49.56
CA LEU A 753 1.59 -16.96 -50.00
C LEU A 753 0.92 -16.62 -51.35
N ALA A 754 0.97 -17.52 -52.32
CA ALA A 754 0.32 -17.33 -53.61
C ALA A 754 -1.21 -17.15 -53.43
N LYS A 755 -1.82 -17.96 -52.57
CA LYS A 755 -3.25 -17.86 -52.28
C LYS A 755 -3.62 -16.56 -51.56
N ALA A 756 -2.78 -16.09 -50.62
CA ALA A 756 -2.99 -14.79 -49.97
C ALA A 756 -2.97 -13.64 -50.98
N LYS A 757 -2.00 -13.65 -51.91
CA LYS A 757 -1.92 -12.67 -52.99
C LYS A 757 -3.11 -12.72 -53.94
N GLU A 758 -3.58 -13.93 -54.28
CA GLU A 758 -4.79 -14.12 -55.10
C GLU A 758 -6.04 -13.53 -54.42
N ILE A 759 -6.22 -13.79 -53.12
CA ILE A 759 -7.34 -13.24 -52.34
C ILE A 759 -7.29 -11.72 -52.32
N VAL A 760 -6.12 -11.13 -52.06
CA VAL A 760 -5.93 -9.67 -52.05
C VAL A 760 -6.22 -9.07 -53.43
N ALA A 761 -5.77 -9.71 -54.52
CA ALA A 761 -6.04 -9.27 -55.88
C ALA A 761 -7.53 -9.35 -56.28
N GLY A 762 -8.31 -10.22 -55.62
CA GLY A 762 -9.76 -10.33 -55.81
C GLY A 762 -10.58 -9.33 -54.99
N LEU A 763 -9.98 -8.58 -54.07
CA LEU A 763 -10.64 -7.55 -53.27
C LEU A 763 -10.60 -6.18 -53.97
N PRO A 764 -11.51 -5.24 -53.64
CA PRO A 764 -11.41 -3.87 -54.14
C PRO A 764 -10.03 -3.26 -53.84
N GLU A 765 -9.53 -2.43 -54.77
CA GLU A 765 -8.19 -1.84 -54.68
C GLU A 765 -7.95 -1.17 -53.33
N GLY A 766 -6.81 -1.47 -52.71
CA GLY A 766 -6.43 -0.94 -51.39
C GLY A 766 -7.17 -1.53 -50.18
N LYS A 767 -8.11 -2.47 -50.36
CA LYS A 767 -8.85 -3.08 -49.24
C LYS A 767 -8.19 -4.33 -48.65
N GLY A 768 -7.43 -5.09 -49.43
CA GLY A 768 -6.70 -6.28 -48.94
C GLY A 768 -5.28 -5.94 -48.50
N ILE A 769 -4.91 -6.24 -47.25
CA ILE A 769 -3.60 -5.91 -46.68
C ILE A 769 -2.87 -7.17 -46.21
N ILE A 770 -1.61 -7.33 -46.61
CA ILE A 770 -0.67 -8.34 -46.11
C ILE A 770 0.41 -7.62 -45.30
N LEU A 771 0.62 -8.02 -44.04
CA LEU A 771 1.50 -7.32 -43.10
C LEU A 771 2.96 -7.75 -43.22
N GLN A 772 3.25 -8.89 -43.86
CA GLN A 772 4.59 -9.31 -44.25
C GLN A 772 5.54 -9.48 -43.05
N GLN A 773 5.24 -10.44 -42.17
CA GLN A 773 5.94 -10.62 -40.88
C GLN A 773 7.48 -10.76 -40.93
N PHE A 774 8.05 -11.13 -42.09
CA PHE A 774 9.50 -11.31 -42.28
C PHE A 774 10.23 -10.06 -42.79
N GLU A 775 9.50 -9.04 -43.24
CA GLU A 775 10.02 -7.81 -43.87
C GLU A 775 9.57 -6.54 -43.12
N ASN A 776 8.56 -6.64 -42.27
CA ASN A 776 7.98 -5.50 -41.56
C ASN A 776 8.80 -5.10 -40.32
N GLU A 777 9.43 -3.93 -40.37
CA GLU A 777 10.21 -3.35 -39.26
C GLU A 777 9.44 -3.19 -37.94
N ALA A 778 8.10 -3.10 -37.97
CA ALA A 778 7.30 -3.08 -36.74
C ALA A 778 7.52 -4.34 -35.88
N ASN A 779 7.88 -5.48 -36.50
CA ASN A 779 8.29 -6.71 -35.81
C ASN A 779 9.55 -6.51 -34.96
N VAL A 780 10.57 -5.81 -35.47
CA VAL A 780 11.82 -5.54 -34.73
C VAL A 780 11.58 -4.45 -33.69
N ARG A 781 10.89 -3.39 -34.11
CA ARG A 781 10.64 -2.19 -33.30
C ARG A 781 9.96 -2.52 -31.98
N ILE A 782 8.92 -3.36 -31.98
CA ILE A 782 8.22 -3.69 -30.73
C ILE A 782 9.13 -4.37 -29.70
N HIS A 783 10.05 -5.23 -30.13
CA HIS A 783 10.98 -5.89 -29.23
C HIS A 783 12.08 -4.95 -28.75
N ARG A 784 12.48 -3.97 -29.57
CA ARG A 784 13.40 -2.90 -29.19
C ARG A 784 12.79 -1.93 -28.17
N GLU A 785 11.50 -1.63 -28.30
CA GLU A 785 10.77 -0.68 -27.45
C GLU A 785 10.18 -1.32 -26.18
N THR A 786 10.02 -2.65 -26.16
CA THR A 786 9.38 -3.36 -25.03
C THR A 786 10.21 -4.50 -24.47
N THR A 787 10.46 -5.56 -25.23
CA THR A 787 11.12 -6.77 -24.71
C THR A 787 12.55 -6.52 -24.23
N GLY A 788 13.35 -5.75 -24.98
CA GLY A 788 14.71 -5.35 -24.58
C GLY A 788 14.71 -4.53 -23.28
N PRO A 789 13.94 -3.43 -23.20
CA PRO A 789 13.80 -2.63 -21.97
C PRO A 789 13.30 -3.44 -20.77
N GLU A 790 12.34 -4.33 -20.96
CA GLU A 790 11.86 -5.21 -19.90
C GLU A 790 12.98 -6.14 -19.40
N ILE A 791 13.71 -6.82 -20.29
CA ILE A 791 14.84 -7.68 -19.90
C ILE A 791 15.93 -6.87 -19.19
N TRP A 792 16.27 -5.68 -19.70
CA TRP A 792 17.26 -4.80 -19.08
C TRP A 792 16.85 -4.41 -17.66
N LYS A 793 15.59 -4.01 -17.47
CA LYS A 793 15.04 -3.65 -16.16
C LYS A 793 14.97 -4.85 -15.22
N ASP A 794 14.45 -5.98 -15.69
CA ASP A 794 14.23 -7.18 -14.88
C ASP A 794 15.56 -7.82 -14.43
N THR A 795 16.66 -7.54 -15.14
CA THR A 795 18.01 -7.98 -14.80
C THR A 795 18.88 -6.91 -14.14
N ASP A 796 18.36 -5.71 -13.91
CA ASP A 796 19.12 -4.56 -13.40
C ASP A 796 20.39 -4.27 -14.24
N GLY A 797 20.29 -4.43 -15.57
CA GLY A 797 21.41 -4.28 -16.50
C GLY A 797 22.48 -5.37 -16.43
N LEU A 798 22.28 -6.41 -15.61
CA LEU A 798 23.28 -7.47 -15.38
C LEU A 798 23.31 -8.54 -16.47
N ILE A 799 22.38 -8.56 -17.43
CA ILE A 799 22.40 -9.52 -18.54
C ILE A 799 23.73 -9.50 -19.30
N ASP A 800 24.34 -10.67 -19.50
CA ASP A 800 25.60 -10.83 -20.23
C ASP A 800 25.41 -11.57 -21.55
N ILE A 801 24.48 -12.53 -21.59
CA ILE A 801 24.22 -13.34 -22.78
C ILE A 801 22.72 -13.42 -23.02
N PHE A 802 22.28 -13.06 -24.23
CA PHE A 802 20.90 -13.19 -24.67
C PHE A 802 20.77 -14.32 -25.69
N VAL A 803 19.91 -15.31 -25.40
CA VAL A 803 19.69 -16.49 -26.24
C VAL A 803 18.27 -16.48 -26.81
N SER A 804 18.13 -16.49 -28.14
CA SER A 804 16.82 -16.44 -28.79
C SER A 804 16.76 -17.27 -30.07
N GLY A 805 15.64 -17.97 -30.25
CA GLY A 805 15.36 -18.72 -31.46
C GLY A 805 14.93 -17.82 -32.61
N VAL A 806 15.38 -18.13 -33.83
CA VAL A 806 15.08 -17.30 -34.99
C VAL A 806 13.91 -17.89 -35.80
N GLY A 807 12.73 -17.31 -35.58
CA GLY A 807 11.55 -17.49 -36.43
C GLY A 807 11.42 -16.36 -37.46
N THR A 808 10.83 -15.25 -37.05
CA THR A 808 10.68 -14.04 -37.89
C THR A 808 11.85 -13.05 -37.77
N GLY A 809 12.83 -13.31 -36.89
CA GLY A 809 13.99 -12.45 -36.66
C GLY A 809 13.78 -11.26 -35.70
N GLY A 810 12.57 -10.72 -35.58
CA GLY A 810 12.36 -9.47 -34.84
C GLY A 810 12.68 -9.52 -33.34
N THR A 811 12.48 -10.64 -32.65
CA THR A 811 12.80 -10.76 -31.22
C THR A 811 14.31 -10.66 -30.96
N VAL A 812 15.14 -11.41 -31.71
CA VAL A 812 16.59 -11.42 -31.52
C VAL A 812 17.21 -10.08 -31.92
N SER A 813 16.77 -9.51 -33.04
CA SER A 813 17.28 -8.21 -33.52
C SER A 813 16.83 -7.06 -32.62
N GLY A 814 15.55 -6.99 -32.27
CA GLY A 814 15.02 -5.87 -31.47
C GLY A 814 15.61 -5.82 -30.07
N VAL A 815 15.69 -6.96 -29.36
CA VAL A 815 16.28 -7.00 -28.02
C VAL A 815 17.77 -6.63 -28.07
N SER A 816 18.53 -7.19 -29.00
CA SER A 816 19.97 -6.95 -29.08
C SER A 816 20.28 -5.51 -29.49
N GLN A 817 19.52 -4.93 -30.42
CA GLN A 817 19.67 -3.53 -30.83
C GLN A 817 19.37 -2.53 -29.71
N PHE A 818 18.54 -2.92 -28.72
CA PHE A 818 18.32 -2.11 -27.52
C PHE A 818 19.44 -2.27 -26.49
N ILE A 819 19.85 -3.51 -26.19
CA ILE A 819 20.77 -3.79 -25.07
C ILE A 819 22.23 -3.53 -25.45
N LYS A 820 22.69 -3.89 -26.66
CA LYS A 820 24.11 -3.75 -27.05
C LYS A 820 24.65 -2.31 -26.95
N PRO A 821 23.91 -1.25 -27.32
CA PRO A 821 24.36 0.12 -27.08
C PRO A 821 24.57 0.46 -25.60
N LEU A 822 23.83 -0.16 -24.68
CA LEU A 822 23.94 0.04 -23.23
C LEU A 822 25.05 -0.83 -22.61
N LYS A 823 25.25 -2.04 -23.15
CA LYS A 823 26.27 -3.00 -22.74
C LYS A 823 26.92 -3.64 -23.96
N PRO A 824 27.98 -3.02 -24.52
CA PRO A 824 28.64 -3.50 -25.74
C PRO A 824 29.19 -4.93 -25.65
N ASP A 825 29.55 -5.37 -24.46
CA ASP A 825 30.10 -6.70 -24.21
C ASP A 825 29.03 -7.82 -24.14
N MET A 826 27.74 -7.47 -24.17
CA MET A 826 26.65 -8.45 -24.16
C MET A 826 26.70 -9.31 -25.44
N LYS A 827 26.62 -10.63 -25.27
CA LYS A 827 26.62 -11.60 -26.38
C LYS A 827 25.21 -11.98 -26.79
N THR A 828 24.93 -11.94 -28.09
CA THR A 828 23.68 -12.42 -28.68
C THR A 828 23.90 -13.78 -29.33
N VAL A 829 23.19 -14.78 -28.85
CA VAL A 829 23.21 -16.15 -29.36
C VAL A 829 21.88 -16.46 -30.06
N ALA A 830 21.96 -16.67 -31.37
CA ALA A 830 20.83 -17.10 -32.17
C ALA A 830 20.71 -18.63 -32.12
N VAL A 831 19.49 -19.16 -32.03
CA VAL A 831 19.23 -20.60 -32.10
C VAL A 831 18.53 -20.90 -33.41
N GLU A 832 18.96 -21.98 -34.08
CA GLU A 832 18.33 -22.51 -35.30
C GLU A 832 18.27 -24.04 -35.29
N PRO A 833 17.41 -24.67 -36.11
CA PRO A 833 17.40 -26.13 -36.27
C PRO A 833 18.68 -26.61 -36.93
N MET A 834 19.31 -27.64 -36.38
CA MET A 834 20.52 -28.26 -36.94
C MET A 834 20.27 -28.86 -38.34
N GLU A 835 19.07 -29.38 -38.56
CA GLU A 835 18.66 -29.95 -39.84
C GLU A 835 18.45 -28.85 -40.90
N GLN A 836 18.39 -27.56 -40.51
CA GLN A 836 18.15 -26.45 -41.44
C GLN A 836 18.94 -25.19 -41.05
N MET A 837 20.26 -25.26 -41.22
CA MET A 837 21.23 -24.23 -40.80
C MET A 837 21.37 -23.08 -41.81
N LEU A 838 20.32 -22.27 -41.96
CA LEU A 838 20.31 -21.15 -42.91
C LEU A 838 21.02 -19.91 -42.38
N ILE A 839 20.96 -19.64 -41.07
CA ILE A 839 21.57 -18.47 -40.45
C ILE A 839 23.07 -18.69 -40.30
N THR A 840 23.49 -19.90 -39.89
CA THR A 840 24.91 -20.27 -39.90
C THR A 840 25.50 -20.08 -41.30
N ALA A 841 24.84 -20.57 -42.35
CA ALA A 841 25.30 -20.38 -43.72
C ALA A 841 25.33 -18.89 -44.15
N ALA A 842 24.33 -18.10 -43.76
CA ALA A 842 24.29 -16.67 -44.06
C ALA A 842 25.41 -15.88 -43.35
N LYS A 843 25.85 -16.34 -42.17
CA LYS A 843 27.02 -15.81 -41.46
C LYS A 843 28.36 -16.38 -41.93
N GLY A 844 28.37 -17.21 -42.98
CA GLY A 844 29.58 -17.83 -43.54
C GLY A 844 30.10 -19.04 -42.76
N GLY A 845 29.31 -19.59 -41.84
CA GLY A 845 29.65 -20.80 -41.10
C GLY A 845 29.34 -22.08 -41.88
N GLU A 846 29.99 -23.18 -41.50
CA GLU A 846 29.77 -24.50 -42.09
C GLU A 846 28.49 -25.15 -41.56
N LYS A 847 27.77 -25.84 -42.45
CA LYS A 847 26.60 -26.64 -42.07
C LYS A 847 27.07 -27.97 -41.47
N ILE A 848 26.55 -28.30 -40.31
CA ILE A 848 26.92 -29.51 -39.57
C ILE A 848 25.67 -30.40 -39.47
N GLY A 849 25.84 -31.69 -39.73
CA GLY A 849 24.74 -32.65 -39.75
C GLY A 849 23.96 -32.69 -41.06
N GLU A 850 23.04 -33.65 -41.16
CA GLU A 850 22.22 -33.86 -42.34
C GLU A 850 21.20 -32.73 -42.50
N GLN A 851 21.16 -32.13 -43.69
CA GLN A 851 20.25 -31.03 -43.99
C GLN A 851 18.93 -31.57 -44.54
N GLY A 852 17.81 -31.11 -44.01
CA GLY A 852 16.48 -31.59 -44.38
C GLY A 852 15.34 -30.95 -43.56
N PRO A 853 14.13 -31.51 -43.66
CA PRO A 853 13.00 -31.05 -42.86
C PRO A 853 13.25 -31.23 -41.36
N HIS A 854 12.91 -30.22 -40.56
CA HIS A 854 13.00 -30.28 -39.09
C HIS A 854 11.61 -30.30 -38.43
N LYS A 855 11.56 -30.74 -37.17
CA LYS A 855 10.31 -30.80 -36.40
C LYS A 855 10.11 -29.57 -35.50
N ILE A 856 11.13 -28.72 -35.31
CA ILE A 856 11.05 -27.57 -34.39
C ILE A 856 10.11 -26.48 -34.94
N GLN A 857 8.85 -26.51 -34.51
CA GLN A 857 7.84 -25.54 -34.92
C GLN A 857 8.06 -24.17 -34.25
N GLY A 858 8.00 -23.10 -35.05
CA GLY A 858 8.15 -21.71 -34.59
C GLY A 858 9.51 -21.07 -34.87
N MET A 859 10.46 -21.84 -35.42
CA MET A 859 11.76 -21.36 -35.91
C MET A 859 12.10 -22.03 -37.25
N GLY A 860 13.13 -21.56 -37.97
CA GLY A 860 13.57 -22.22 -39.20
C GLY A 860 12.57 -22.13 -40.35
N ALA A 861 12.08 -20.93 -40.69
CA ALA A 861 11.00 -20.71 -41.67
C ALA A 861 11.34 -21.06 -43.15
N GLY A 862 12.50 -21.67 -43.43
CA GLY A 862 12.95 -22.00 -44.78
C GLY A 862 13.62 -20.84 -45.53
N LEU A 863 13.78 -19.70 -44.87
CA LEU A 863 14.45 -18.50 -45.38
C LEU A 863 15.14 -17.74 -44.23
N VAL A 864 16.05 -16.82 -44.58
CA VAL A 864 16.60 -15.83 -43.65
C VAL A 864 15.69 -14.60 -43.68
N PRO A 865 15.01 -14.22 -42.57
CA PRO A 865 14.11 -13.07 -42.56
C PRO A 865 14.83 -11.77 -42.91
N ALA A 866 14.22 -10.90 -43.71
CA ALA A 866 14.84 -9.63 -44.12
C ALA A 866 15.04 -8.67 -42.93
N VAL A 867 14.17 -8.75 -41.92
CA VAL A 867 14.29 -7.97 -40.68
C VAL A 867 15.30 -8.54 -39.67
N LEU A 868 15.91 -9.69 -39.97
CA LEU A 868 16.96 -10.25 -39.13
C LEU A 868 18.27 -9.50 -39.37
N ASP A 869 18.67 -8.73 -38.37
CA ASP A 869 20.00 -8.15 -38.29
C ASP A 869 21.03 -9.25 -37.96
N LEU A 870 21.88 -9.58 -38.93
CA LEU A 870 22.92 -10.61 -38.80
C LEU A 870 24.17 -10.09 -38.06
N ASP A 871 24.40 -8.79 -38.06
CA ASP A 871 25.60 -8.17 -37.49
C ASP A 871 25.54 -8.14 -35.96
N ILE A 872 24.32 -8.03 -35.40
CA ILE A 872 24.11 -8.11 -33.95
C ILE A 872 24.25 -9.53 -33.40
N ILE A 873 24.31 -10.58 -34.23
CA ILE A 873 24.44 -11.97 -33.76
C ILE A 873 25.91 -12.30 -33.55
N ASP A 874 26.33 -12.61 -32.32
CA ASP A 874 27.70 -13.05 -32.05
C ASP A 874 27.91 -14.53 -32.40
N GLU A 875 26.91 -15.37 -32.11
CA GLU A 875 27.00 -16.82 -32.26
C GLU A 875 25.65 -17.40 -32.73
N VAL A 876 25.73 -18.50 -33.49
CA VAL A 876 24.56 -19.33 -33.83
C VAL A 876 24.75 -20.73 -33.25
N VAL A 877 23.80 -21.20 -32.45
CA VAL A 877 23.79 -22.54 -31.86
C VAL A 877 22.74 -23.40 -32.58
N PRO A 878 23.15 -24.40 -33.38
CA PRO A 878 22.23 -25.34 -33.99
C PRO A 878 21.76 -26.39 -32.96
N ILE A 879 20.45 -26.67 -32.94
CA ILE A 879 19.84 -27.69 -32.07
C ILE A 879 19.06 -28.70 -32.90
N HIS A 880 19.26 -29.99 -32.62
CA HIS A 880 18.53 -31.07 -33.27
C HIS A 880 17.08 -31.14 -32.76
N SER A 881 16.12 -31.54 -33.61
CA SER A 881 14.71 -31.60 -33.24
C SER A 881 14.42 -32.50 -32.04
N ASP A 882 15.13 -33.62 -31.93
CA ASP A 882 14.92 -34.57 -30.84
C ASP A 882 15.47 -34.01 -29.51
N GLU A 883 16.62 -33.32 -29.53
CA GLU A 883 17.16 -32.62 -28.36
C GLU A 883 16.22 -31.51 -27.87
N ALA A 884 15.61 -30.78 -28.80
CA ALA A 884 14.60 -29.78 -28.48
C ALA A 884 13.35 -30.39 -27.83
N ALA A 885 12.92 -31.58 -28.28
CA ALA A 885 11.79 -32.29 -27.69
C ALA A 885 12.10 -32.81 -26.27
N ASP A 886 13.29 -33.38 -26.06
CA ASP A 886 13.73 -33.87 -24.75
C ASP A 886 13.79 -32.74 -23.73
N MET A 887 14.42 -31.61 -24.10
CA MET A 887 14.47 -30.43 -23.22
C MET A 887 13.09 -29.83 -22.96
N ALA A 888 12.19 -29.82 -23.96
CA ALA A 888 10.81 -29.40 -23.72
C ALA A 888 10.13 -30.31 -22.69
N ASN A 889 10.26 -31.64 -22.81
CA ASN A 889 9.71 -32.59 -21.85
C ASN A 889 10.29 -32.38 -20.44
N GLU A 890 11.60 -32.14 -20.30
CA GLU A 890 12.21 -31.80 -19.00
C GLU A 890 11.60 -30.53 -18.37
N LEU A 891 11.34 -29.50 -19.17
CA LEU A 891 10.67 -28.27 -18.71
C LEU A 891 9.24 -28.56 -18.22
N TRP A 892 8.49 -29.41 -18.91
CA TRP A 892 7.18 -29.87 -18.45
C TRP A 892 7.26 -30.62 -17.11
N MET A 893 8.27 -31.46 -16.91
CA MET A 893 8.46 -32.21 -15.66
C MET A 893 8.78 -31.34 -14.44
N ILE A 894 9.31 -30.13 -14.66
CA ILE A 894 9.49 -29.14 -13.59
C ILE A 894 8.30 -28.18 -13.43
N GLY A 895 7.21 -28.42 -14.16
CA GLY A 895 5.98 -27.63 -14.07
C GLY A 895 5.97 -26.38 -14.97
N LEU A 896 6.79 -26.35 -16.03
CA LEU A 896 6.79 -25.27 -17.02
C LEU A 896 6.32 -25.80 -18.40
N PRO A 897 5.02 -25.73 -18.71
CA PRO A 897 4.49 -26.21 -19.97
C PRO A 897 4.90 -25.30 -21.13
N VAL A 898 5.68 -25.83 -22.06
CA VAL A 898 6.25 -25.07 -23.18
C VAL A 898 6.11 -25.78 -24.52
N GLY A 899 6.23 -25.02 -25.61
CA GLY A 899 6.39 -25.58 -26.95
C GLY A 899 7.81 -26.06 -27.27
N ILE A 900 7.95 -26.83 -28.35
CA ILE A 900 9.24 -27.40 -28.79
C ILE A 900 10.32 -26.34 -29.07
N SER A 901 9.96 -25.17 -29.58
CA SER A 901 10.91 -24.07 -29.81
C SER A 901 11.51 -23.52 -28.52
N SER A 902 10.76 -23.52 -27.40
CA SER A 902 11.31 -23.20 -26.08
C SER A 902 12.33 -24.26 -25.65
N GLY A 903 12.06 -25.53 -25.90
CA GLY A 903 13.00 -26.62 -25.63
C GLY A 903 14.32 -26.43 -26.39
N ALA A 904 14.26 -26.07 -27.68
CA ALA A 904 15.44 -25.75 -28.47
C ALA A 904 16.24 -24.57 -27.88
N ILE A 905 15.55 -23.49 -27.50
CA ILE A 905 16.19 -22.28 -26.94
C ILE A 905 16.84 -22.58 -25.59
N VAL A 906 16.19 -23.34 -24.71
CA VAL A 906 16.74 -23.70 -23.40
C VAL A 906 17.88 -24.70 -23.54
N ALA A 907 17.81 -25.64 -24.49
CA ALA A 907 18.91 -26.56 -24.78
C ALA A 907 20.17 -25.80 -25.24
N ALA A 908 20.00 -24.85 -26.17
CA ALA A 908 21.08 -23.96 -26.57
C ALA A 908 21.62 -23.13 -25.39
N ALA A 909 20.74 -22.52 -24.60
CA ALA A 909 21.16 -21.72 -23.44
C ALA A 909 21.92 -22.55 -22.39
N THR A 910 21.52 -23.81 -22.19
CA THR A 910 22.21 -24.76 -21.31
C THR A 910 23.63 -25.06 -21.82
N LYS A 911 23.77 -25.35 -23.12
CA LYS A 911 25.09 -25.53 -23.77
C LYS A 911 25.98 -24.29 -23.66
N VAL A 912 25.40 -23.09 -23.64
CA VAL A 912 26.17 -21.86 -23.40
C VAL A 912 26.61 -21.76 -21.94
N CYS A 913 25.73 -22.11 -20.99
CA CYS A 913 26.05 -22.09 -19.55
C CYS A 913 27.07 -23.15 -19.13
N GLU A 914 27.21 -24.23 -19.90
CA GLU A 914 28.22 -25.30 -19.69
C GLU A 914 29.66 -24.85 -19.95
N ARG A 915 29.86 -23.71 -20.63
CA ARG A 915 31.18 -23.21 -21.02
C ARG A 915 31.83 -22.45 -19.88
N ASP A 916 33.15 -22.55 -19.75
CA ASP A 916 33.93 -21.81 -18.76
C ASP A 916 33.73 -20.28 -18.88
N GLU A 917 33.53 -19.79 -20.11
CA GLU A 917 33.29 -18.36 -20.38
C GLU A 917 31.97 -17.83 -19.80
N ALA A 918 31.03 -18.71 -19.43
CA ALA A 918 29.76 -18.35 -18.81
C ALA A 918 29.82 -18.30 -17.28
N ALA A 919 30.95 -18.68 -16.66
CA ALA A 919 31.13 -18.58 -15.21
C ALA A 919 30.90 -17.14 -14.73
N GLY A 920 30.08 -16.97 -13.69
CA GLY A 920 29.70 -15.67 -13.13
C GLY A 920 28.77 -14.82 -14.00
N LYS A 921 28.38 -15.27 -15.19
CA LYS A 921 27.55 -14.50 -16.13
C LYS A 921 26.07 -14.79 -16.01
N MET A 922 25.25 -13.80 -16.38
CA MET A 922 23.81 -13.93 -16.49
C MET A 922 23.38 -14.19 -17.94
N VAL A 923 22.76 -15.34 -18.14
CA VAL A 923 22.17 -15.79 -19.41
C VAL A 923 20.66 -15.64 -19.35
N VAL A 924 20.07 -14.93 -20.31
CA VAL A 924 18.62 -14.81 -20.46
C VAL A 924 18.20 -15.43 -21.78
N CYS A 925 17.27 -16.38 -21.73
CA CYS A 925 16.68 -17.02 -22.90
C CYS A 925 15.19 -16.71 -23.02
N VAL A 926 14.61 -16.81 -24.22
CA VAL A 926 13.18 -16.54 -24.44
C VAL A 926 12.36 -17.83 -24.41
N ILE A 927 11.24 -17.83 -23.69
CA ILE A 927 10.22 -18.90 -23.72
C ILE A 927 9.04 -18.41 -24.58
N PRO A 928 9.06 -18.68 -25.90
CA PRO A 928 8.23 -17.98 -26.88
C PRO A 928 6.75 -18.36 -26.90
N SER A 929 6.36 -19.52 -26.36
CA SER A 929 4.94 -19.93 -26.35
C SER A 929 4.65 -21.03 -25.34
N PHE A 930 3.40 -21.08 -24.89
CA PHE A 930 2.86 -22.16 -24.07
C PHE A 930 2.66 -23.46 -24.88
N GLY A 931 2.57 -24.59 -24.19
CA GLY A 931 2.64 -25.93 -24.80
C GLY A 931 1.33 -26.53 -25.33
N GLU A 932 0.17 -25.97 -25.00
CA GLU A 932 -1.18 -26.47 -25.32
C GLU A 932 -1.46 -26.63 -26.82
N ARG A 933 -0.84 -25.80 -27.64
CA ARG A 933 -1.00 -25.80 -29.12
C ARG A 933 -0.14 -26.83 -29.85
N TYR A 934 0.59 -27.66 -29.10
CA TYR A 934 1.50 -28.65 -29.66
C TYR A 934 1.12 -30.09 -29.29
N PHE A 935 -0.04 -30.37 -28.69
CA PHE A 935 -0.41 -31.74 -28.28
C PHE A 935 -0.51 -32.77 -29.43
N THR A 936 -0.68 -32.32 -30.68
CA THR A 936 -0.60 -33.17 -31.88
C THR A 936 0.83 -33.34 -32.43
N HIS A 937 1.80 -32.66 -31.84
CA HIS A 937 3.21 -32.82 -32.18
C HIS A 937 3.72 -34.20 -31.74
N PRO A 938 4.61 -34.85 -32.51
CA PRO A 938 5.17 -36.16 -32.14
C PRO A 938 5.79 -36.25 -30.74
N MET A 939 6.24 -35.14 -30.16
CA MET A 939 6.78 -35.12 -28.78
C MET A 939 5.77 -35.56 -27.71
N PHE A 940 4.46 -35.49 -28.00
CA PHE A 940 3.40 -35.91 -27.09
C PHE A 940 2.77 -37.26 -27.47
N SER A 941 3.32 -37.98 -28.46
CA SER A 941 2.70 -39.23 -28.95
C SER A 941 2.50 -40.28 -27.86
N GLU A 942 3.49 -40.47 -26.97
CA GLU A 942 3.36 -41.41 -25.85
C GLU A 942 2.27 -41.00 -24.86
N ILE A 943 2.24 -39.72 -24.48
CA ILE A 943 1.24 -39.16 -23.55
C ILE A 943 -0.16 -39.24 -24.17
N LYS A 944 -0.30 -38.94 -25.46
CA LYS A 944 -1.56 -39.05 -26.19
C LYS A 944 -2.07 -40.48 -26.17
N ASN A 945 -1.22 -41.45 -26.50
CA ASN A 945 -1.59 -42.87 -26.49
C ASN A 945 -2.00 -43.33 -25.08
N ALA A 946 -1.25 -42.90 -24.05
CA ALA A 946 -1.57 -43.18 -22.65
C ALA A 946 -2.93 -42.59 -22.25
N ALA A 947 -3.21 -41.34 -22.61
CA ALA A 947 -4.47 -40.66 -22.33
C ALA A 947 -5.67 -41.33 -23.02
N GLU A 948 -5.52 -41.74 -24.28
CA GLU A 948 -6.55 -42.47 -25.03
C GLU A 948 -6.80 -43.88 -24.46
N SER A 949 -5.82 -44.47 -23.75
CA SER A 949 -5.91 -45.79 -23.12
C SER A 949 -6.44 -45.78 -21.68
N LEU A 950 -6.80 -44.63 -21.11
CA LEU A 950 -7.27 -44.55 -19.72
C LEU A 950 -8.61 -45.28 -19.52
N GLU A 951 -8.59 -46.32 -18.68
CA GLU A 951 -9.79 -47.06 -18.29
C GLU A 951 -10.59 -46.32 -17.23
N LYS A 952 -11.93 -46.42 -17.32
CA LYS A 952 -12.83 -45.90 -16.30
C LYS A 952 -12.67 -46.68 -15.00
N GLN A 953 -12.26 -46.00 -13.94
CA GLN A 953 -12.24 -46.61 -12.61
C GLN A 953 -13.67 -46.72 -12.07
N PRO A 954 -14.05 -47.83 -11.43
CA PRO A 954 -15.35 -47.94 -10.76
C PRO A 954 -15.43 -46.92 -9.63
N LEU A 955 -16.58 -46.23 -9.53
CA LEU A 955 -16.87 -45.39 -8.36
C LEU A 955 -17.14 -46.30 -7.15
N PRO A 956 -16.71 -45.93 -5.93
CA PRO A 956 -17.14 -46.63 -4.73
C PRO A 956 -18.67 -46.61 -4.64
N GLU A 957 -19.26 -47.75 -4.28
CA GLU A 957 -20.69 -47.86 -3.98
C GLU A 957 -21.10 -46.75 -3.00
N PRO A 958 -22.28 -46.12 -3.19
CA PRO A 958 -22.76 -45.10 -2.25
C PRO A 958 -22.80 -45.70 -0.84
N PHE A 959 -22.16 -45.02 0.11
CA PHE A 959 -22.10 -45.42 1.52
C PHE A 959 -23.51 -45.82 2.02
N ASP A 960 -23.67 -47.09 2.42
CA ASP A 960 -24.90 -47.56 3.07
C ASP A 960 -24.95 -47.00 4.49
N ASN A 961 -25.84 -46.02 4.72
CA ASN A 961 -26.05 -45.38 6.03
C ASN A 961 -26.56 -46.35 7.12
N ARG A 962 -26.75 -47.64 6.84
CA ARG A 962 -27.26 -48.63 7.79
C ARG A 962 -26.24 -49.18 8.79
N GLU A 963 -24.92 -49.05 8.54
CA GLU A 963 -23.91 -49.53 9.48
C GLU A 963 -23.70 -48.59 10.69
N TYR A 964 -24.17 -47.33 10.61
CA TYR A 964 -24.04 -46.34 11.68
C TYR A 964 -25.40 -45.96 12.27
N GLY A 965 -26.14 -46.93 12.83
CA GLY A 965 -27.06 -46.76 13.98
C GLY A 965 -28.06 -45.58 14.06
N PHE A 966 -28.27 -44.77 13.01
CA PHE A 966 -29.23 -43.68 13.01
C PHE A 966 -30.54 -44.20 12.45
N ALA A 967 -31.33 -44.80 13.33
CA ALA A 967 -32.76 -44.92 13.11
C ALA A 967 -33.36 -43.51 13.13
N THR A 968 -33.49 -42.89 11.96
CA THR A 968 -34.40 -41.75 11.78
C THR A 968 -35.81 -42.33 11.66
N GLU A 969 -36.56 -42.29 12.76
CA GLU A 969 -38.01 -42.35 12.67
C GLU A 969 -38.52 -41.11 11.91
N ARG A 970 -39.31 -41.43 10.87
CA ARG A 970 -40.10 -40.65 9.92
C ARG A 970 -40.56 -39.24 10.35
N GLY A 971 -40.79 -38.32 9.40
CA GLY A 971 -40.98 -38.55 7.96
C GLY A 971 -41.23 -37.30 7.14
#